data_AF-A0A957HZY6-F1
#
_entry.id   AF-A0A957HZY6-F1
#
_cell.length_a   1.000
_cell.length_b   1.000
_cell.length_c   1.000
_cell.angle_alpha   90.00
_cell.angle_beta   90.00
_cell.angle_gamma   90.00
#
_symmetry.space_group_name_H-M   'P 1'
#
loop_
_entity.id
_entity.type
_entity.pdbx_description
1 polymer ?
#
loop_
_entity_poly.entity_id
_entity_poly.type
_entity_poly.pdbx_seq_one_letter_code
_entity_poly.pdbx_strand_id
1 'polypeptide(L)'
;MAKFDWRTDEDAPWEEEIRAERPLPTPRRRYGLLIIPLLIMVIAGGIYLLVHRVDQQVTAATQNVSSDVLAVHQLLAEAAQAEDTELFAAQLDSQDSLWFDTAQSLLEQNLFHNRASFWLWVDPSQTAESPTVTLSPDLTEATVTERLPYLTKTASNETETIWLEQTAHYVLDNDHWLLTALPDDETFWGKWRTVEGRYVTITYSERDSAIGAQLAIDLDAYVAQLCAETAVPCRPNLEFRLRLSREFTNLLILAQSYRQINTVSMSLPSVYRMDLPTPTLLGWPSDDASYQALLRGYASWVTAVLTDRLTRGNDTVPDRFILDQLVQIGLELPPAPNFNLLPQEPPPIPLPNQDLLVSCKANGASDLWVYQLDSNIWLDAQNVMGQLDPFLNITLAWPLPSDEGVLLFLRRVVNGDYHSQVVLWANGTETILADTAESFEVAAWLAPRMSRNGRYLLLYQLIFNEDDTADSDVEQRFWLLDLQACIAGECVLQETDGVPFWSPDERHNLVVSIGPWPVNLRLNDSSGTEIGVIGKGWDPFWLDDTRFGYVRTAAQAEEFQAGNPVEIVLTDVTRVEDEPTILLTTADFTALELGPMSRVTAVDQRIFVNDILPVPGRDELIISLVTWSAEPVTNTSIAQYFYAYDIATDSLTPLFPTTDTTTYPLSFAQDGRFLTVFTAGNSNWHLNLYDMQTANMLQYNITPTQEYPLPGLDWSADEAWLVIADERMLRLIAPAHDYEYTIFHNYTGCRSANWISN
;
A
#
# COMPACT_ATOMS: atom_id res chain seq x y z
N MET A 1 5.10 6.47 45.97
CA MET A 1 5.42 5.51 47.05
C MET A 1 4.63 5.85 48.32
N ALA A 2 3.38 5.40 48.38
CA ALA A 2 2.61 5.35 49.61
C ALA A 2 2.70 3.91 50.15
N LYS A 3 3.32 3.76 51.32
CA LYS A 3 3.57 2.48 51.99
C LYS A 3 2.27 2.05 52.66
N PHE A 4 1.62 1.00 52.15
CA PHE A 4 0.49 0.39 52.83
C PHE A 4 1.04 -0.46 53.99
N ASP A 5 0.85 0.04 55.21
CA ASP A 5 1.33 -0.54 56.47
C ASP A 5 0.13 -1.23 57.15
N TRP A 6 0.09 -2.57 57.14
CA TRP A 6 -0.91 -3.29 57.93
C TRP A 6 -0.43 -3.33 59.39
N ARG A 7 -1.05 -2.50 60.23
CA ARG A 7 -0.96 -2.63 61.69
C ARG A 7 -1.97 -3.67 62.15
N THR A 8 -1.47 -4.77 62.72
CA THR A 8 -2.25 -5.60 63.65
C THR A 8 -2.38 -4.84 64.96
N ASP A 9 -3.59 -4.42 65.31
CA ASP A 9 -3.91 -3.95 66.66
C ASP A 9 -3.76 -5.12 67.65
N GLU A 10 -2.62 -5.08 68.34
CA GLU A 10 -2.47 -5.16 69.80
C GLU A 10 -3.29 -6.22 70.56
N ASP A 11 -2.59 -7.33 70.82
CA ASP A 11 -2.36 -7.91 72.15
C ASP A 11 -3.04 -7.17 73.33
N ALA A 12 -4.18 -7.70 73.79
CA ALA A 12 -4.67 -7.45 75.14
C ALA A 12 -4.17 -8.56 76.09
N PRO A 13 -3.32 -8.25 77.09
CA PRO A 13 -2.89 -9.22 78.09
C PRO A 13 -4.01 -9.38 79.13
N TRP A 14 -4.63 -10.56 79.18
CA TRP A 14 -5.54 -10.88 80.27
C TRP A 14 -4.75 -11.45 81.44
N GLU A 15 -4.59 -10.61 82.46
CA GLU A 15 -3.97 -10.91 83.75
C GLU A 15 -4.70 -12.03 84.52
N GLU A 16 -3.89 -12.91 85.11
CA GLU A 16 -4.27 -13.79 86.21
C GLU A 16 -4.47 -12.99 87.50
N GLU A 17 -5.62 -13.15 88.18
CA GLU A 17 -5.72 -13.01 89.63
C GLU A 17 -6.81 -13.94 90.23
N ILE A 18 -6.69 -14.22 91.52
CA ILE A 18 -6.90 -15.53 92.17
C ILE A 18 -8.12 -15.52 93.15
N ARG A 19 -8.90 -16.64 93.18
CA ARG A 19 -9.77 -17.24 94.26
C ARG A 19 -10.91 -16.41 94.89
N ALA A 20 -11.99 -16.96 95.47
CA ALA A 20 -12.51 -18.29 95.81
C ALA A 20 -14.07 -18.19 95.84
N GLU A 21 -14.86 -19.26 95.70
CA GLU A 21 -15.43 -20.04 96.81
C GLU A 21 -16.18 -21.30 96.28
N ARG A 22 -16.04 -22.43 96.98
CA ARG A 22 -16.96 -23.60 96.95
C ARG A 22 -18.06 -23.34 97.99
N PRO A 23 -19.34 -23.83 97.89
CA PRO A 23 -19.72 -25.23 97.59
C PRO A 23 -21.07 -25.38 96.81
N LEU A 24 -21.50 -26.52 96.23
CA LEU A 24 -22.15 -27.72 96.81
C LEU A 24 -22.56 -28.67 95.65
N PRO A 25 -22.79 -29.99 95.88
CA PRO A 25 -23.04 -30.98 94.83
C PRO A 25 -24.53 -31.17 94.52
N THR A 26 -24.96 -31.10 93.25
CA THR A 26 -26.31 -31.55 92.80
C THR A 26 -26.29 -32.02 91.32
N PRO A 27 -27.31 -32.74 90.83
CA PRO A 27 -27.27 -34.16 90.48
C PRO A 27 -26.95 -34.44 89.01
N ARG A 28 -26.32 -35.60 88.76
CA ARG A 28 -26.20 -36.24 87.43
C ARG A 28 -27.54 -36.24 86.69
N ARG A 29 -27.64 -35.51 85.58
CA ARG A 29 -28.77 -35.61 84.65
C ARG A 29 -28.25 -35.92 83.23
N ARG A 30 -28.66 -37.09 82.73
CA ARG A 30 -28.33 -37.64 81.40
C ARG A 30 -28.91 -36.77 80.27
N TYR A 31 -28.26 -35.67 79.92
CA TYR A 31 -28.56 -34.87 78.70
C TYR A 31 -27.36 -34.74 77.73
N GLY A 32 -26.23 -35.40 78.02
CA GLY A 32 -24.99 -35.32 77.23
C GLY A 32 -25.00 -36.02 75.86
N LEU A 33 -26.11 -36.67 75.46
CA LEU A 33 -26.24 -37.33 74.16
C LEU A 33 -27.02 -36.52 73.11
N LEU A 34 -27.61 -35.36 73.46
CA LEU A 34 -28.35 -34.48 72.54
C LEU A 34 -27.62 -33.17 72.18
N ILE A 35 -26.58 -32.77 72.93
CA ILE A 35 -25.85 -31.51 72.69
C ILE A 35 -24.79 -31.66 71.58
N ILE A 36 -24.15 -32.82 71.48
CA ILE A 36 -23.14 -33.12 70.44
C ILE A 36 -23.72 -33.03 69.02
N PRO A 37 -24.88 -33.63 68.68
CA PRO A 37 -25.43 -33.48 67.33
C PRO A 37 -25.86 -32.04 67.01
N LEU A 38 -26.29 -31.26 68.01
CA LEU A 38 -26.65 -29.85 67.80
C LEU A 38 -25.41 -28.99 67.52
N LEU A 39 -24.31 -29.23 68.22
CA LEU A 39 -23.05 -28.50 68.03
C LEU A 39 -22.39 -28.87 66.69
N ILE A 40 -22.44 -30.15 66.29
CA ILE A 40 -22.04 -30.60 64.96
C ILE A 40 -22.92 -29.95 63.88
N MET A 41 -24.24 -29.85 64.10
CA MET A 41 -25.16 -29.21 63.15
C MET A 41 -24.90 -27.71 62.99
N VAL A 42 -24.56 -27.01 64.08
CA VAL A 42 -24.19 -25.57 64.03
C VAL A 42 -22.84 -25.37 63.34
N ILE A 43 -21.83 -26.21 63.61
CA ILE A 43 -20.54 -26.14 62.92
C ILE A 43 -20.70 -26.47 61.44
N ALA A 44 -21.41 -27.55 61.11
CA ALA A 44 -21.68 -27.93 59.72
C ALA A 44 -22.48 -26.85 58.99
N GLY A 45 -23.49 -26.25 59.64
CA GLY A 45 -24.26 -25.13 59.09
C GLY A 45 -23.41 -23.86 58.91
N GLY A 46 -22.52 -23.56 59.85
CA GLY A 46 -21.58 -22.43 59.75
C GLY A 46 -20.58 -22.62 58.61
N ILE A 47 -19.99 -23.81 58.48
CA ILE A 47 -19.09 -24.17 57.37
C ILE A 47 -19.85 -24.09 56.04
N TYR A 48 -21.06 -24.63 55.96
CA TYR A 48 -21.89 -24.57 54.76
C TYR A 48 -22.18 -23.12 54.34
N LEU A 49 -22.55 -22.25 55.27
CA LEU A 49 -22.81 -20.83 54.97
C LEU A 49 -21.54 -20.09 54.55
N LEU A 50 -20.38 -20.43 55.13
CA LEU A 50 -19.10 -19.81 54.77
C LEU A 50 -18.67 -20.24 53.37
N VAL A 51 -18.75 -21.54 53.06
CA VAL A 51 -18.51 -22.07 51.70
C VAL A 51 -19.48 -21.45 50.71
N HIS A 52 -20.78 -21.41 51.02
CA HIS A 52 -21.77 -20.81 50.14
C HIS A 52 -21.53 -19.32 49.87
N ARG A 53 -21.07 -18.56 50.88
CA ARG A 53 -20.74 -17.14 50.71
C ARG A 53 -19.47 -16.95 49.89
N VAL A 54 -18.46 -17.79 50.09
CA VAL A 54 -17.24 -17.80 49.27
C VAL A 54 -17.61 -18.14 47.82
N ASP A 55 -18.41 -19.17 47.58
CA ASP A 55 -18.87 -19.56 46.24
C ASP A 55 -19.64 -18.42 45.56
N GLN A 56 -20.52 -17.72 46.29
CA GLN A 56 -21.23 -16.55 45.76
C GLN A 56 -20.29 -15.39 45.42
N GLN A 57 -19.30 -15.11 46.28
CA GLN A 57 -18.33 -14.04 46.03
C GLN A 57 -17.40 -14.37 44.87
N VAL A 58 -16.95 -15.62 44.77
CA VAL A 58 -16.15 -16.11 43.65
C VAL A 58 -16.96 -16.01 42.36
N THR A 59 -18.20 -16.52 42.35
CA THR A 59 -19.07 -16.44 41.16
C THR A 59 -19.31 -15.00 40.71
N ALA A 60 -19.59 -14.08 41.65
CA ALA A 60 -19.79 -12.68 41.34
C ALA A 60 -18.51 -12.01 40.83
N ALA A 61 -17.35 -12.29 41.43
CA ALA A 61 -16.05 -11.78 40.98
C ALA A 61 -15.69 -12.29 39.58
N THR A 62 -15.84 -13.59 39.34
CA THR A 62 -15.62 -14.23 38.03
C THR A 62 -16.54 -13.63 36.97
N GLN A 63 -17.82 -13.39 37.29
CA GLN A 63 -18.75 -12.78 36.34
C GLN A 63 -18.40 -11.32 36.02
N ASN A 64 -18.00 -10.53 37.02
CA ASN A 64 -17.56 -9.15 36.80
C ASN A 64 -16.29 -9.12 35.94
N VAL A 65 -15.28 -9.91 36.29
CA VAL A 65 -14.03 -10.01 35.52
C VAL A 65 -14.30 -10.47 34.08
N SER A 66 -15.16 -11.46 33.89
CA SER A 66 -15.56 -11.90 32.55
C SER A 66 -16.24 -10.80 31.75
N SER A 67 -17.08 -9.98 32.40
CA SER A 67 -17.73 -8.83 31.76
C SER A 67 -16.72 -7.75 31.37
N ASP A 68 -15.73 -7.49 32.22
CA ASP A 68 -14.68 -6.50 31.96
C ASP A 68 -13.80 -6.94 30.79
N VAL A 69 -13.38 -8.21 30.75
CA VAL A 69 -12.62 -8.79 29.64
C VAL A 69 -13.41 -8.70 28.33
N LEU A 70 -14.72 -9.03 28.34
CA LEU A 70 -15.56 -8.91 27.15
C LEU A 70 -15.72 -7.46 26.68
N ALA A 71 -15.83 -6.50 27.60
CA ALA A 71 -15.92 -5.09 27.25
C ALA A 71 -14.65 -4.60 26.57
N VAL A 72 -13.47 -4.99 27.07
CA VAL A 72 -12.18 -4.69 26.43
C VAL A 72 -12.06 -5.38 25.07
N HIS A 73 -12.47 -6.64 24.97
CA HIS A 73 -12.46 -7.38 23.70
C HIS A 73 -13.34 -6.72 22.63
N GLN A 74 -14.55 -6.29 23.01
CA GLN A 74 -15.44 -5.55 22.11
C GLN A 74 -14.86 -4.19 21.71
N LEU A 75 -14.29 -3.44 22.67
CA LEU A 75 -13.65 -2.15 22.39
C LEU A 75 -12.48 -2.30 21.40
N LEU A 76 -11.68 -3.35 21.55
CA LEU A 76 -10.59 -3.67 20.63
C LEU A 76 -11.13 -4.00 19.22
N ALA A 77 -12.18 -4.81 19.11
CA ALA A 77 -12.79 -5.15 17.83
C ALA A 77 -13.39 -3.91 17.13
N GLU A 78 -14.06 -3.04 17.89
CA GLU A 78 -14.59 -1.77 17.39
C GLU A 78 -13.45 -0.82 16.95
N ALA A 79 -12.38 -0.70 17.74
CA ALA A 79 -11.21 0.09 17.37
C ALA A 79 -10.53 -0.45 16.11
N ALA A 80 -10.41 -1.78 15.99
CA ALA A 80 -9.83 -2.42 14.81
C ALA A 80 -10.69 -2.20 13.55
N GLN A 81 -12.02 -2.31 13.68
CA GLN A 81 -12.95 -2.06 12.58
C GLN A 81 -12.98 -0.58 12.14
N ALA A 82 -12.81 0.34 13.09
CA ALA A 82 -12.74 1.77 12.83
C ALA A 82 -11.34 2.26 12.43
N GLU A 83 -10.35 1.35 12.36
CA GLU A 83 -8.93 1.66 12.11
C GLU A 83 -8.36 2.72 13.08
N ASP A 84 -8.89 2.78 14.31
CA ASP A 84 -8.44 3.70 15.37
C ASP A 84 -7.18 3.16 16.05
N THR A 85 -6.03 3.53 15.49
CA THR A 85 -4.72 3.03 15.94
C THR A 85 -4.38 3.45 17.37
N GLU A 86 -4.81 4.62 17.85
CA GLU A 86 -4.55 5.09 19.21
C GLU A 86 -5.35 4.29 20.23
N LEU A 87 -6.66 4.14 20.01
CA LEU A 87 -7.53 3.36 20.89
C LEU A 87 -7.13 1.90 20.89
N PHE A 88 -6.81 1.34 19.72
CA PHE A 88 -6.37 -0.04 19.59
C PHE A 88 -5.06 -0.27 20.35
N ALA A 89 -4.04 0.57 20.14
CA ALA A 89 -2.76 0.49 20.84
C ALA A 89 -2.90 0.57 22.36
N ALA A 90 -3.85 1.36 22.87
CA ALA A 90 -4.12 1.48 24.29
C ALA A 90 -4.68 0.20 24.94
N GLN A 91 -5.18 -0.75 24.14
CA GLN A 91 -5.68 -2.05 24.61
C GLN A 91 -4.65 -3.19 24.43
N LEU A 92 -3.43 -2.89 23.96
CA LEU A 92 -2.37 -3.88 23.76
C LEU A 92 -1.37 -3.87 24.92
N ASP A 93 -0.86 -5.04 25.25
CA ASP A 93 0.27 -5.21 26.16
C ASP A 93 1.58 -4.74 25.49
N SER A 94 2.20 -3.71 26.07
CA SER A 94 3.44 -3.12 25.55
C SER A 94 4.71 -3.78 26.10
N GLN A 95 4.60 -4.78 26.99
CA GLN A 95 5.77 -5.46 27.55
C GLN A 95 6.51 -6.32 26.51
N ASP A 96 5.80 -6.90 25.54
CA ASP A 96 6.37 -7.55 24.37
C ASP A 96 6.34 -6.60 23.16
N SER A 97 7.43 -5.85 22.97
CA SER A 97 7.51 -4.85 21.90
C SER A 97 7.37 -5.47 20.51
N LEU A 98 7.87 -6.70 20.30
CA LEU A 98 7.80 -7.34 18.98
C LEU A 98 6.36 -7.71 18.63
N TRP A 99 5.64 -8.27 19.59
CA TRP A 99 4.22 -8.58 19.43
C TRP A 99 3.38 -7.29 19.26
N PHE A 100 3.64 -6.28 20.08
CA PHE A 100 2.96 -4.98 20.04
C PHE A 100 3.10 -4.31 18.66
N ASP A 101 4.34 -4.17 18.17
CA ASP A 101 4.64 -3.58 16.85
C ASP A 101 3.96 -4.39 15.72
N THR A 102 3.98 -5.73 15.85
CA THR A 102 3.32 -6.62 14.87
C THR A 102 1.80 -6.41 14.85
N ALA A 103 1.16 -6.30 16.01
CA ALA A 103 -0.29 -6.10 16.09
C ALA A 103 -0.70 -4.75 15.48
N GLN A 104 0.08 -3.69 15.72
CA GLN A 104 -0.13 -2.40 15.08
C GLN A 104 0.06 -2.48 13.56
N SER A 105 1.15 -3.09 13.08
CA SER A 105 1.38 -3.28 11.64
C SER A 105 0.28 -4.09 10.96
N LEU A 106 -0.33 -5.07 11.66
CA LEU A 106 -1.49 -5.80 11.14
C LEU A 106 -2.74 -4.93 11.08
N LEU A 107 -2.95 -4.05 12.07
CA LEU A 107 -4.07 -3.10 12.04
C LEU A 107 -3.94 -2.11 10.89
N GLU A 108 -2.77 -1.48 10.74
CA GLU A 108 -2.47 -0.50 9.67
C GLU A 108 -2.69 -1.05 8.26
N GLN A 109 -2.60 -2.37 8.12
CA GLN A 109 -2.80 -3.07 6.85
C GLN A 109 -4.19 -3.72 6.74
N ASN A 110 -5.08 -3.46 7.70
CA ASN A 110 -6.40 -4.06 7.82
C ASN A 110 -6.36 -5.61 7.82
N LEU A 111 -5.33 -6.20 8.41
CA LEU A 111 -5.10 -7.64 8.51
C LEU A 111 -5.26 -8.17 9.95
N PHE A 112 -5.63 -7.32 10.91
CA PHE A 112 -5.76 -7.77 12.31
C PHE A 112 -6.86 -8.84 12.47
N HIS A 113 -8.04 -8.63 11.88
CA HIS A 113 -9.08 -9.65 11.77
C HIS A 113 -9.24 -10.24 10.35
N ASN A 114 -9.02 -9.45 9.29
CA ASN A 114 -9.06 -9.99 7.94
C ASN A 114 -7.86 -10.89 7.65
N ARG A 115 -8.07 -11.86 6.77
CA ARG A 115 -7.04 -12.82 6.32
C ARG A 115 -7.09 -12.86 4.79
N ALA A 116 -7.15 -11.68 4.16
CA ALA A 116 -7.40 -11.52 2.72
C ALA A 116 -6.48 -12.40 1.87
N SER A 117 -5.21 -12.53 2.24
CA SER A 117 -4.21 -13.34 1.54
C SER A 117 -4.47 -14.87 1.62
N PHE A 118 -5.45 -15.31 2.41
CA PHE A 118 -5.98 -16.68 2.47
C PHE A 118 -7.37 -16.81 1.83
N TRP A 119 -7.83 -15.79 1.12
CA TRP A 119 -9.19 -15.68 0.60
C TRP A 119 -10.27 -15.63 1.69
N LEU A 120 -10.00 -14.88 2.76
CA LEU A 120 -10.84 -14.80 3.95
C LEU A 120 -11.01 -13.34 4.41
N TRP A 121 -12.23 -12.81 4.32
CA TRP A 121 -12.61 -11.45 4.75
C TRP A 121 -13.65 -11.53 5.83
N VAL A 122 -13.55 -10.75 6.90
CA VAL A 122 -14.60 -10.70 7.92
C VAL A 122 -15.90 -10.25 7.26
N ASP A 123 -17.01 -10.94 7.51
CA ASP A 123 -18.33 -10.59 6.96
C ASP A 123 -19.04 -9.59 7.89
N PRO A 124 -19.09 -8.29 7.58
CA PRO A 124 -19.71 -7.29 8.45
C PRO A 124 -21.24 -7.40 8.48
N SER A 125 -21.85 -8.15 7.55
CA SER A 125 -23.30 -8.33 7.49
C SER A 125 -23.81 -9.36 8.51
N GLN A 126 -22.90 -10.17 9.07
CA GLN A 126 -23.19 -11.19 10.07
C GLN A 126 -22.62 -10.77 11.42
N THR A 127 -23.41 -10.94 12.48
CA THR A 127 -22.93 -10.71 13.84
C THR A 127 -22.10 -11.91 14.29
N ALA A 128 -20.90 -11.67 14.82
CA ALA A 128 -20.11 -12.69 15.48
C ALA A 128 -20.91 -13.39 16.60
N GLU A 129 -20.64 -14.68 16.82
CA GLU A 129 -21.26 -15.36 17.97
C GLU A 129 -20.67 -14.81 19.28
N SER A 130 -21.49 -14.77 20.34
CA SER A 130 -21.04 -14.23 21.62
C SER A 130 -19.75 -14.93 22.10
N PRO A 131 -18.69 -14.18 22.45
CA PRO A 131 -17.43 -14.79 22.84
C PRO A 131 -17.57 -15.57 24.15
N THR A 132 -16.78 -16.63 24.29
CA THR A 132 -16.65 -17.40 25.53
C THR A 132 -15.37 -17.00 26.24
N VAL A 133 -15.46 -16.68 27.54
CA VAL A 133 -14.29 -16.32 28.37
C VAL A 133 -13.92 -17.47 29.31
N THR A 134 -12.64 -17.84 29.28
CA THR A 134 -12.03 -18.75 30.26
C THR A 134 -11.02 -17.97 31.10
N LEU A 135 -11.22 -17.90 32.41
CA LEU A 135 -10.37 -17.15 33.33
C LEU A 135 -9.38 -18.07 34.05
N SER A 136 -8.18 -17.55 34.32
CA SER A 136 -7.23 -18.22 35.21
C SER A 136 -7.76 -18.29 36.65
N PRO A 137 -7.30 -19.25 37.47
CA PRO A 137 -7.78 -19.39 38.85
C PRO A 137 -7.53 -18.16 39.75
N ASP A 138 -6.52 -17.35 39.43
CA ASP A 138 -6.16 -16.12 40.13
C ASP A 138 -6.77 -14.86 39.50
N LEU A 139 -7.53 -14.99 38.40
CA LEU A 139 -8.22 -13.91 37.69
C LEU A 139 -7.29 -12.81 37.16
N THR A 140 -6.04 -13.17 36.84
CA THR A 140 -5.03 -12.27 36.24
C THR A 140 -4.86 -12.50 34.73
N GLU A 141 -5.36 -13.62 34.22
CA GLU A 141 -5.29 -14.03 32.84
C GLU A 141 -6.68 -14.45 32.34
N ALA A 142 -6.97 -14.15 31.08
CA ALA A 142 -8.18 -14.57 30.41
C ALA A 142 -7.88 -15.07 29.00
N THR A 143 -8.59 -16.10 28.57
CA THR A 143 -8.65 -16.52 27.17
C THR A 143 -10.06 -16.28 26.65
N VAL A 144 -10.18 -15.51 25.59
CA VAL A 144 -11.44 -15.26 24.89
C VAL A 144 -11.45 -16.08 23.61
N THR A 145 -12.53 -16.81 23.39
CA THR A 145 -12.74 -17.60 22.17
C THR A 145 -14.00 -17.10 21.49
N GLU A 146 -13.88 -16.67 20.24
CA GLU A 146 -14.96 -16.07 19.46
C GLU A 146 -15.07 -16.75 18.10
N ARG A 147 -16.29 -16.91 17.58
CA ARG A 147 -16.52 -17.39 16.21
C ARG A 147 -16.86 -16.23 15.30
N LEU A 148 -15.93 -15.93 14.39
CA LEU A 148 -16.06 -14.85 13.42
C LEU A 148 -16.55 -15.38 12.07
N PRO A 149 -17.49 -14.68 11.43
CA PRO A 149 -17.94 -14.99 10.09
C PRO A 149 -16.92 -14.45 9.07
N TYR A 150 -16.57 -15.27 8.09
CA TYR A 150 -15.69 -14.88 6.99
C TYR A 150 -16.36 -15.12 5.64
N LEU A 151 -16.31 -14.14 4.75
CA LEU A 151 -16.55 -14.34 3.32
C LEU A 151 -15.35 -15.04 2.68
N THR A 152 -15.63 -16.01 1.82
CA THR A 152 -14.63 -16.68 0.98
C THR A 152 -15.22 -16.97 -0.39
N LYS A 153 -14.36 -17.24 -1.37
CA LYS A 153 -14.78 -17.70 -2.70
C LYS A 153 -14.75 -19.21 -2.78
N THR A 154 -15.85 -19.80 -3.22
CA THR A 154 -15.94 -21.20 -3.62
C THR A 154 -15.12 -21.47 -4.88
N ALA A 155 -14.90 -22.74 -5.20
CA ALA A 155 -14.27 -23.14 -6.47
C ALA A 155 -15.09 -22.72 -7.71
N SER A 156 -16.39 -22.41 -7.55
CA SER A 156 -17.26 -21.83 -8.58
C SER A 156 -17.23 -20.31 -8.63
N ASN A 157 -16.33 -19.65 -7.89
CA ASN A 157 -16.22 -18.19 -7.76
C ASN A 157 -17.49 -17.53 -7.19
N GLU A 158 -18.33 -18.29 -6.49
CA GLU A 158 -19.44 -17.77 -5.69
C GLU A 158 -18.94 -17.41 -4.29
N THR A 159 -19.39 -16.28 -3.74
CA THR A 159 -19.07 -15.89 -2.37
C THR A 159 -19.94 -16.68 -1.38
N GLU A 160 -19.31 -17.27 -0.37
CA GLU A 160 -19.98 -17.95 0.75
C GLU A 160 -19.46 -17.43 2.09
N THR A 161 -20.30 -17.47 3.13
CA THR A 161 -19.88 -17.16 4.50
C THR A 161 -19.53 -18.46 5.25
N ILE A 162 -18.33 -18.52 5.80
CA ILE A 162 -17.82 -19.59 6.67
C ILE A 162 -17.60 -19.07 8.10
N TRP A 163 -17.25 -19.95 9.04
CA TRP A 163 -17.06 -19.57 10.45
C TRP A 163 -15.75 -20.11 11.01
N LEU A 164 -14.90 -19.19 11.47
CA LEU A 164 -13.61 -19.51 12.08
C LEU A 164 -13.60 -19.09 13.55
N GLU A 165 -13.13 -19.98 14.42
CA GLU A 165 -12.97 -19.73 15.84
C GLU A 165 -11.60 -19.11 16.12
N GLN A 166 -11.57 -17.87 16.62
CA GLN A 166 -10.36 -17.17 17.01
C GLN A 166 -10.15 -17.23 18.52
N THR A 167 -8.89 -17.26 18.94
CA THR A 167 -8.50 -17.24 20.35
C THR A 167 -7.66 -16.00 20.62
N ALA A 168 -8.08 -15.20 21.59
CA ALA A 168 -7.37 -14.03 22.11
C ALA A 168 -6.97 -14.26 23.57
N HIS A 169 -5.80 -13.77 23.97
CA HIS A 169 -5.31 -13.88 25.34
C HIS A 169 -5.15 -12.50 25.96
N TYR A 170 -5.65 -12.34 27.18
CA TYR A 170 -5.61 -11.10 27.93
C TYR A 170 -4.89 -11.31 29.26
N VAL A 171 -4.15 -10.28 29.66
CA VAL A 171 -3.47 -10.19 30.96
C VAL A 171 -3.95 -8.94 31.69
N LEU A 172 -4.07 -9.03 33.00
CA LEU A 172 -4.40 -7.89 33.86
C LEU A 172 -3.12 -7.17 34.28
N ASP A 173 -2.91 -5.95 33.79
CA ASP A 173 -1.82 -5.07 34.21
C ASP A 173 -2.37 -3.73 34.72
N ASN A 174 -1.91 -3.32 35.92
CA ASN A 174 -2.33 -2.07 36.57
C ASN A 174 -3.86 -1.83 36.61
N ASP A 175 -4.64 -2.87 36.91
CA ASP A 175 -6.12 -2.87 36.92
C ASP A 175 -6.79 -2.71 35.52
N HIS A 176 -6.04 -2.91 34.43
CA HIS A 176 -6.53 -2.89 33.06
C HIS A 176 -6.28 -4.24 32.37
N TRP A 177 -7.29 -4.76 31.69
CA TRP A 177 -7.11 -5.93 30.82
C TRP A 177 -6.50 -5.48 29.50
N LEU A 178 -5.42 -6.12 29.09
CA LEU A 178 -4.71 -5.85 27.85
C LEU A 178 -4.63 -7.12 27.01
N LEU A 179 -4.87 -7.01 25.71
CA LEU A 179 -4.58 -8.09 24.77
C LEU A 179 -3.07 -8.32 24.75
N THR A 180 -2.62 -9.57 24.78
CA THR A 180 -1.21 -9.94 24.68
C THR A 180 -1.02 -11.14 23.75
N ALA A 181 0.24 -11.51 23.49
CA ALA A 181 0.57 -12.70 22.72
C ALA A 181 -0.01 -13.96 23.37
N LEU A 182 -0.41 -14.95 22.56
CA LEU A 182 -0.77 -16.27 23.10
C LEU A 182 0.45 -16.87 23.84
N PRO A 183 0.27 -17.56 24.98
CA PRO A 183 1.38 -18.10 25.74
C PRO A 183 2.24 -19.08 24.91
N ASP A 184 3.54 -18.83 24.77
CA ASP A 184 4.45 -19.71 24.01
C ASP A 184 4.98 -20.88 24.85
N ASP A 185 4.08 -21.56 25.55
CA ASP A 185 4.42 -22.73 26.36
C ASP A 185 3.74 -24.02 25.90
N GLU A 186 4.25 -25.15 26.39
CA GLU A 186 3.68 -26.47 26.10
C GLU A 186 2.30 -26.68 26.76
N THR A 187 1.89 -25.84 27.72
CA THR A 187 0.57 -25.98 28.35
C THR A 187 -0.54 -25.48 27.42
N PHE A 188 -0.30 -24.38 26.71
CA PHE A 188 -1.23 -23.83 25.74
C PHE A 188 -1.16 -24.54 24.38
N TRP A 189 0.05 -24.69 23.83
CA TRP A 189 0.26 -25.21 22.47
C TRP A 189 0.46 -26.72 22.39
N GLY A 190 0.82 -27.36 23.51
CA GLY A 190 1.27 -28.74 23.53
C GLY A 190 2.58 -28.96 22.77
N LYS A 191 2.93 -30.23 22.58
CA LYS A 191 4.20 -30.61 21.94
C LYS A 191 4.15 -30.40 20.43
N TRP A 192 5.30 -30.14 19.81
CA TRP A 192 5.40 -30.19 18.35
C TRP A 192 5.18 -31.61 17.83
N ARG A 193 4.42 -31.72 16.75
CA ARG A 193 4.16 -32.94 15.99
C ARG A 193 4.64 -32.74 14.56
N THR A 194 5.11 -33.82 13.93
CA THR A 194 5.54 -33.79 12.53
C THR A 194 4.87 -34.94 11.79
N VAL A 195 4.32 -34.64 10.62
CA VAL A 195 3.76 -35.61 9.68
C VAL A 195 4.54 -35.52 8.39
N GLU A 196 5.11 -36.65 7.97
CA GLU A 196 5.90 -36.78 6.75
C GLU A 196 5.01 -37.33 5.62
N GLY A 197 4.75 -36.50 4.61
CA GLY A 197 4.13 -36.87 3.35
C GLY A 197 5.16 -37.32 2.31
N ARG A 198 4.74 -37.46 1.05
CA ARG A 198 5.64 -37.83 -0.05
C ARG A 198 6.51 -36.66 -0.51
N TYR A 199 5.91 -35.47 -0.58
CA TYR A 199 6.50 -34.21 -1.01
C TYR A 199 6.52 -33.20 0.13
N VAL A 200 5.50 -33.19 0.99
CA VAL A 200 5.32 -32.19 2.05
C VAL A 200 5.50 -32.82 3.43
N THR A 201 6.39 -32.25 4.24
CA THR A 201 6.53 -32.55 5.67
C THR A 201 6.01 -31.37 6.46
N ILE A 202 4.95 -31.57 7.26
CA ILE A 202 4.38 -30.51 8.09
C ILE A 202 4.78 -30.70 9.56
N THR A 203 5.24 -29.62 10.19
CA THR A 203 5.44 -29.55 11.64
C THR A 203 4.44 -28.57 12.26
N TYR A 204 3.65 -29.02 13.24
CA TYR A 204 2.54 -28.26 13.82
C TYR A 204 2.41 -28.52 15.34
N SER A 205 1.63 -27.68 16.04
CA SER A 205 1.40 -27.82 17.48
C SER A 205 0.42 -28.95 17.82
N GLU A 206 0.55 -29.61 18.97
CA GLU A 206 -0.42 -30.64 19.39
C GLU A 206 -1.83 -30.08 19.56
N ARG A 207 -1.96 -28.80 19.92
CA ARG A 207 -3.23 -28.08 19.89
C ARG A 207 -3.88 -28.16 18.52
N ASP A 208 -3.12 -27.94 17.45
CA ASP A 208 -3.61 -28.00 16.06
C ASP A 208 -3.64 -29.43 15.46
N SER A 209 -3.59 -30.48 16.28
CA SER A 209 -3.27 -31.83 15.78
C SER A 209 -4.25 -32.43 14.77
N ALA A 210 -5.55 -32.18 14.95
CA ALA A 210 -6.58 -32.67 14.02
C ALA A 210 -6.42 -32.02 12.64
N ILE A 211 -6.29 -30.69 12.60
CA ILE A 211 -6.20 -29.92 11.36
C ILE A 211 -4.83 -30.09 10.72
N GLY A 212 -3.75 -30.01 11.51
CA GLY A 212 -2.38 -30.15 11.02
C GLY A 212 -2.12 -31.50 10.36
N ALA A 213 -2.68 -32.59 10.91
CA ALA A 213 -2.60 -33.92 10.30
C ALA A 213 -3.35 -33.98 8.96
N GLN A 214 -4.55 -33.43 8.89
CA GLN A 214 -5.37 -33.41 7.68
C GLN A 214 -4.75 -32.51 6.60
N LEU A 215 -4.31 -31.30 6.95
CA LEU A 215 -3.55 -30.40 6.08
C LEU A 215 -2.31 -31.07 5.51
N ALA A 216 -1.60 -31.90 6.28
CA ALA A 216 -0.43 -32.61 5.78
C ALA A 216 -0.77 -33.57 4.63
N ILE A 217 -1.90 -34.27 4.72
CA ILE A 217 -2.37 -35.17 3.67
C ILE A 217 -2.81 -34.37 2.44
N ASP A 218 -3.62 -33.33 2.65
CA ASP A 218 -4.25 -32.60 1.55
C ASP A 218 -3.25 -31.69 0.81
N LEU A 219 -2.32 -31.05 1.52
CA LEU A 219 -1.24 -30.27 0.89
C LEU A 219 -0.25 -31.17 0.14
N ASP A 220 0.04 -32.37 0.64
CA ASP A 220 0.84 -33.35 -0.09
C ASP A 220 0.16 -33.76 -1.40
N ALA A 221 -1.18 -33.90 -1.39
CA ALA A 221 -1.97 -34.19 -2.58
C ALA A 221 -1.94 -33.02 -3.60
N TYR A 222 -2.08 -31.76 -3.17
CA TYR A 222 -1.95 -30.60 -4.06
C TYR A 222 -0.55 -30.49 -4.68
N VAL A 223 0.51 -30.73 -3.90
CA VAL A 223 1.87 -30.73 -4.45
C VAL A 223 2.09 -31.92 -5.38
N ALA A 224 1.53 -33.09 -5.09
CA ALA A 224 1.56 -34.23 -6.00
C ALA A 224 0.84 -33.92 -7.32
N GLN A 225 -0.31 -33.24 -7.27
CA GLN A 225 -1.07 -32.81 -8.44
C GLN A 225 -0.30 -31.76 -9.24
N LEU A 226 0.27 -30.75 -8.58
CA LEU A 226 1.17 -29.76 -9.18
C LEU A 226 2.27 -30.47 -9.98
N CYS A 227 2.95 -31.44 -9.37
CA CYS A 227 4.04 -32.19 -10.00
C CYS A 227 3.60 -33.14 -11.13
N ALA A 228 2.34 -33.59 -11.15
CA ALA A 228 1.84 -34.57 -12.10
C ALA A 228 1.13 -33.94 -13.30
N GLU A 229 0.40 -32.83 -13.08
CA GLU A 229 -0.53 -32.26 -14.05
C GLU A 229 0.02 -31.00 -14.70
N THR A 230 0.94 -30.28 -14.05
CA THR A 230 1.42 -28.97 -14.51
C THR A 230 2.80 -29.06 -15.17
N ALA A 231 3.28 -27.94 -15.73
CA ALA A 231 4.59 -27.83 -16.34
C ALA A 231 5.74 -27.62 -15.32
N VAL A 232 5.45 -27.62 -14.02
CA VAL A 232 6.46 -27.42 -12.97
C VAL A 232 7.46 -28.58 -12.92
N PRO A 233 8.78 -28.31 -13.00
CA PRO A 233 9.81 -29.36 -13.05
C PRO A 233 10.10 -29.96 -11.66
N CYS A 234 9.17 -30.72 -11.11
CA CYS A 234 9.36 -31.39 -9.82
C CYS A 234 10.44 -32.48 -9.89
N ARG A 235 11.44 -32.38 -9.01
CA ARG A 235 12.49 -33.41 -8.88
C ARG A 235 11.95 -34.63 -8.13
N PRO A 236 12.46 -35.85 -8.41
CA PRO A 236 12.02 -37.08 -7.73
C PRO A 236 12.22 -37.08 -6.21
N ASN A 237 13.15 -36.25 -5.71
CA ASN A 237 13.52 -36.10 -4.30
C ASN A 237 13.14 -34.72 -3.74
N LEU A 238 12.11 -34.09 -4.33
CA LEU A 238 11.57 -32.84 -3.81
C LEU A 238 11.04 -33.06 -2.39
N GLU A 239 11.56 -32.29 -1.43
CA GLU A 239 11.08 -32.26 -0.06
C GLU A 239 10.75 -30.81 0.33
N PHE A 240 9.49 -30.55 0.64
CA PHE A 240 9.00 -29.27 1.12
C PHE A 240 8.64 -29.37 2.59
N ARG A 241 9.30 -28.60 3.44
CA ARG A 241 9.08 -28.57 4.89
C ARG A 241 8.27 -27.34 5.25
N LEU A 242 7.02 -27.56 5.64
CA LEU A 242 6.14 -26.52 6.15
C LEU A 242 6.10 -26.55 7.68
N ARG A 243 6.37 -25.42 8.33
CA ARG A 243 6.11 -25.26 9.75
C ARG A 243 4.89 -24.36 9.94
N LEU A 244 3.88 -24.87 10.66
CA LEU A 244 2.76 -24.06 11.14
C LEU A 244 3.24 -23.32 12.41
N SER A 245 3.68 -22.09 12.21
CA SER A 245 4.32 -21.24 13.22
C SER A 245 3.32 -20.76 14.28
N ARG A 246 3.78 -20.74 15.53
CA ARG A 246 3.07 -20.19 16.69
C ARG A 246 3.36 -18.71 16.91
N GLU A 247 4.40 -18.19 16.25
CA GLU A 247 4.84 -16.82 16.42
C GLU A 247 3.89 -15.87 15.70
N PHE A 248 3.33 -14.92 16.44
CA PHE A 248 2.34 -13.94 15.94
C PHE A 248 2.88 -13.12 14.75
N THR A 249 4.18 -12.83 14.74
CA THR A 249 4.91 -12.16 13.64
C THR A 249 4.72 -12.85 12.28
N ASN A 250 4.45 -14.16 12.24
CA ASN A 250 4.20 -14.84 10.97
C ASN A 250 2.88 -14.43 10.32
N LEU A 251 1.95 -13.77 11.04
CA LEU A 251 0.77 -13.17 10.40
C LEU A 251 1.15 -12.02 9.47
N LEU A 252 2.31 -11.37 9.64
CA LEU A 252 2.80 -10.38 8.68
C LEU A 252 3.17 -11.02 7.33
N ILE A 253 3.20 -12.34 7.21
CA ILE A 253 3.30 -12.97 5.88
C ILE A 253 2.07 -12.66 5.02
N LEU A 254 0.93 -12.38 5.65
CA LEU A 254 -0.30 -11.97 4.97
C LEU A 254 -0.12 -10.61 4.30
N ALA A 255 0.76 -9.76 4.83
CA ALA A 255 1.14 -8.48 4.25
C ALA A 255 2.08 -8.59 3.04
N GLN A 256 2.62 -9.77 2.76
CA GLN A 256 3.70 -9.94 1.79
C GLN A 256 3.21 -10.55 0.48
N SER A 257 4.00 -10.36 -0.57
CA SER A 257 3.86 -11.17 -1.79
C SER A 257 4.52 -12.53 -1.62
N TYR A 258 3.96 -13.60 -2.21
CA TYR A 258 4.56 -14.94 -2.20
C TYR A 258 6.01 -14.98 -2.72
N ARG A 259 6.42 -14.00 -3.53
CA ARG A 259 7.80 -13.86 -3.99
C ARG A 259 8.78 -13.38 -2.93
N GLN A 260 8.29 -12.63 -1.94
CA GLN A 260 9.08 -12.05 -0.85
C GLN A 260 9.29 -13.06 0.28
N ILE A 261 8.52 -14.16 0.31
CA ILE A 261 8.70 -15.21 1.31
C ILE A 261 10.08 -15.83 1.14
N ASN A 262 10.94 -15.58 2.13
CA ASN A 262 12.26 -16.15 2.23
C ASN A 262 12.17 -17.66 2.46
N THR A 263 12.36 -18.44 1.40
CA THR A 263 12.63 -19.87 1.56
C THR A 263 14.12 -20.05 1.77
N VAL A 264 14.53 -20.48 2.97
CA VAL A 264 15.92 -20.86 3.19
C VAL A 264 16.15 -22.18 2.46
N SER A 265 16.84 -22.13 1.32
CA SER A 265 17.42 -23.35 0.75
C SER A 265 18.47 -23.83 1.74
N MET A 266 18.22 -24.97 2.37
CA MET A 266 19.28 -25.65 3.11
C MET A 266 20.38 -26.04 2.12
N SER A 267 21.58 -26.39 2.61
CA SER A 267 22.74 -26.80 1.81
C SER A 267 22.50 -28.01 0.89
N LEU A 268 21.28 -28.56 0.86
CA LEU A 268 20.80 -29.58 -0.04
C LEU A 268 19.86 -28.94 -1.08
N PRO A 269 20.15 -29.06 -2.39
CA PRO A 269 19.44 -28.36 -3.48
C PRO A 269 18.01 -28.85 -3.75
N SER A 270 17.34 -29.48 -2.78
CA SER A 270 16.00 -30.07 -2.93
C SER A 270 15.14 -30.00 -1.65
N VAL A 271 15.63 -29.33 -0.60
CA VAL A 271 14.87 -29.14 0.65
C VAL A 271 14.49 -27.67 0.77
N TYR A 272 13.21 -27.38 0.61
CA TYR A 272 12.65 -26.04 0.79
C TYR A 272 11.99 -25.97 2.17
N ARG A 273 12.15 -24.84 2.87
CA ARG A 273 11.46 -24.58 4.13
C ARG A 273 10.62 -23.32 4.01
N MET A 274 9.41 -23.39 4.55
CA MET A 274 8.48 -22.28 4.69
C MET A 274 7.84 -22.34 6.07
N ASP A 275 7.66 -21.19 6.70
CA ASP A 275 6.90 -21.06 7.93
C ASP A 275 5.62 -20.27 7.57
N LEU A 276 4.45 -20.80 7.92
CA LEU A 276 3.14 -20.15 7.75
C LEU A 276 2.44 -20.05 9.11
N PRO A 277 1.55 -19.08 9.35
CA PRO A 277 0.75 -19.03 10.58
C PRO A 277 0.05 -20.36 10.84
N THR A 278 -0.09 -20.74 12.10
CA THR A 278 -0.86 -21.93 12.48
C THR A 278 -2.38 -21.67 12.44
N PRO A 279 -3.25 -22.69 12.24
CA PRO A 279 -4.70 -22.51 12.23
C PRO A 279 -5.25 -21.84 13.48
N THR A 280 -4.68 -22.07 14.67
CA THR A 280 -5.07 -21.32 15.89
C THR A 280 -4.89 -19.79 15.74
N LEU A 281 -3.91 -19.31 14.96
CA LEU A 281 -3.71 -17.86 14.72
C LEU A 281 -4.59 -17.31 13.58
N LEU A 282 -4.84 -18.11 12.55
CA LEU A 282 -5.73 -17.71 11.44
C LEU A 282 -7.20 -17.76 11.84
N GLY A 283 -7.57 -18.74 12.65
CA GLY A 283 -8.92 -19.11 13.04
C GLY A 283 -9.17 -20.60 12.79
N TRP A 284 -9.70 -21.29 13.79
CA TRP A 284 -9.98 -22.72 13.75
C TRP A 284 -11.29 -23.00 12.97
N PRO A 285 -11.29 -23.87 11.95
CA PRO A 285 -12.48 -24.18 11.17
C PRO A 285 -13.53 -24.91 12.00
N SER A 286 -14.75 -24.40 12.01
CA SER A 286 -15.86 -24.99 12.77
C SER A 286 -16.60 -26.11 12.01
N ASP A 287 -16.42 -26.20 10.69
CA ASP A 287 -17.02 -27.20 9.81
C ASP A 287 -16.13 -27.52 8.60
N ASP A 288 -16.59 -28.45 7.76
CA ASP A 288 -15.87 -28.88 6.55
C ASP A 288 -15.70 -27.74 5.54
N ALA A 289 -16.69 -26.86 5.38
CA ALA A 289 -16.60 -25.73 4.45
C ALA A 289 -15.51 -24.75 4.88
N SER A 290 -15.47 -24.44 6.18
CA SER A 290 -14.45 -23.60 6.80
C SER A 290 -13.06 -24.22 6.67
N TYR A 291 -12.96 -25.55 6.83
CA TYR A 291 -11.70 -26.27 6.61
C TYR A 291 -11.25 -26.18 5.15
N GLN A 292 -12.15 -26.38 4.18
CA GLN A 292 -11.82 -26.29 2.76
C GLN A 292 -11.35 -24.88 2.36
N ALA A 293 -11.95 -23.83 2.92
CA ALA A 293 -11.49 -22.46 2.67
C ALA A 293 -10.08 -22.21 3.21
N LEU A 294 -9.77 -22.64 4.44
CA LEU A 294 -8.41 -22.58 4.98
C LEU A 294 -7.42 -23.39 4.14
N LEU A 295 -7.79 -24.61 3.76
CA LEU A 295 -6.98 -25.48 2.90
C LEU A 295 -6.66 -24.80 1.57
N ARG A 296 -7.64 -24.16 0.91
CA ARG A 296 -7.40 -23.38 -0.32
C ARG A 296 -6.34 -22.30 -0.09
N GLY A 297 -6.46 -21.51 0.98
CA GLY A 297 -5.46 -20.50 1.33
C GLY A 297 -4.06 -21.07 1.53
N TYR A 298 -3.90 -22.11 2.36
CA TYR A 298 -2.62 -22.79 2.56
C TYR A 298 -2.06 -23.39 1.26
N ALA A 299 -2.92 -24.05 0.47
CA ALA A 299 -2.53 -24.69 -0.78
C ALA A 299 -2.05 -23.65 -1.80
N SER A 300 -2.76 -22.53 -1.94
CA SER A 300 -2.37 -21.40 -2.81
C SER A 300 -0.99 -20.86 -2.44
N TRP A 301 -0.71 -20.64 -1.14
CA TRP A 301 0.61 -20.17 -0.70
C TRP A 301 1.72 -21.18 -0.96
N VAL A 302 1.51 -22.44 -0.54
CA VAL A 302 2.52 -23.50 -0.69
C VAL A 302 2.83 -23.73 -2.17
N THR A 303 1.81 -23.83 -3.02
CA THR A 303 1.97 -24.08 -4.46
C THR A 303 2.56 -22.88 -5.19
N ALA A 304 2.16 -21.64 -4.87
CA ALA A 304 2.74 -20.44 -5.49
C ALA A 304 4.23 -20.30 -5.17
N VAL A 305 4.60 -20.41 -3.89
CA VAL A 305 6.00 -20.36 -3.45
C VAL A 305 6.81 -21.50 -4.06
N LEU A 306 6.29 -22.72 -4.02
CA LEU A 306 7.00 -23.88 -4.56
C LEU A 306 7.20 -23.77 -6.08
N THR A 307 6.16 -23.35 -6.81
CA THR A 307 6.23 -23.13 -8.25
C THR A 307 7.30 -22.10 -8.59
N ASP A 308 7.26 -20.94 -7.94
CA ASP A 308 8.27 -19.89 -8.07
C ASP A 308 9.69 -20.43 -7.81
N ARG A 309 9.91 -21.16 -6.71
CA ARG A 309 11.24 -21.67 -6.36
C ARG A 309 11.75 -22.80 -7.26
N LEU A 310 10.87 -23.62 -7.81
CA LEU A 310 11.25 -24.70 -8.73
C LEU A 310 11.52 -24.20 -10.14
N THR A 311 10.93 -23.07 -10.51
CA THR A 311 11.01 -22.49 -11.85
C THR A 311 12.07 -21.41 -11.96
N ARG A 312 12.47 -20.78 -10.85
CA ARG A 312 13.61 -19.85 -10.80
C ARG A 312 14.91 -20.57 -11.21
N GLY A 313 15.27 -20.44 -12.48
CA GLY A 313 16.66 -20.43 -12.94
C GLY A 313 17.33 -19.11 -12.54
N ASN A 314 18.38 -18.69 -13.25
CA ASN A 314 18.95 -17.35 -13.06
C ASN A 314 17.98 -16.20 -13.46
N ASP A 315 16.82 -16.52 -14.04
CA ASP A 315 15.84 -15.56 -14.56
C ASP A 315 14.54 -15.57 -13.74
N THR A 316 13.85 -14.42 -13.72
CA THR A 316 12.57 -14.22 -13.06
C THR A 316 11.44 -14.91 -13.84
N VAL A 317 10.67 -15.75 -13.15
CA VAL A 317 9.53 -16.47 -13.74
C VAL A 317 8.30 -15.56 -13.71
N PRO A 318 7.61 -15.31 -14.84
CA PRO A 318 6.42 -14.45 -14.86
C PRO A 318 5.30 -14.97 -13.95
N ASP A 319 4.55 -14.10 -13.24
CA ASP A 319 3.51 -14.61 -12.31
C ASP A 319 2.39 -15.33 -13.04
N ARG A 320 2.13 -15.03 -14.32
CA ARG A 320 1.11 -15.77 -15.07
C ARG A 320 1.49 -17.23 -15.26
N PHE A 321 2.78 -17.58 -15.37
CA PHE A 321 3.16 -18.99 -15.36
C PHE A 321 2.68 -19.65 -14.06
N ILE A 322 2.95 -19.01 -12.93
CA ILE A 322 2.56 -19.50 -11.59
C ILE A 322 1.04 -19.57 -11.48
N LEU A 323 0.33 -18.52 -11.86
CA LEU A 323 -1.13 -18.47 -11.89
C LEU A 323 -1.71 -19.60 -12.75
N ASP A 324 -1.19 -19.81 -13.96
CA ASP A 324 -1.63 -20.86 -14.87
C ASP A 324 -1.43 -22.25 -14.24
N GLN A 325 -0.32 -22.47 -13.51
CA GLN A 325 -0.10 -23.74 -12.80
C GLN A 325 -1.11 -23.92 -11.67
N LEU A 326 -1.41 -22.86 -10.91
CA LEU A 326 -2.37 -22.89 -9.82
C LEU A 326 -3.80 -23.13 -10.34
N VAL A 327 -4.22 -22.41 -11.37
CA VAL A 327 -5.55 -22.56 -11.99
C VAL A 327 -5.74 -23.97 -12.53
N GLN A 328 -4.68 -24.56 -13.11
CA GLN A 328 -4.73 -25.93 -13.62
C GLN A 328 -5.05 -26.97 -12.53
N ILE A 329 -4.67 -26.70 -11.27
CA ILE A 329 -4.97 -27.56 -10.11
C ILE A 329 -6.11 -27.00 -9.24
N GLY A 330 -6.90 -26.07 -9.77
CA GLY A 330 -8.08 -25.52 -9.10
C GLY A 330 -7.76 -24.56 -7.94
N LEU A 331 -6.60 -23.90 -7.98
CA LEU A 331 -6.17 -22.89 -7.02
C LEU A 331 -6.07 -21.50 -7.68
N GLU A 332 -6.11 -20.46 -6.86
CA GLU A 332 -5.85 -19.07 -7.26
C GLU A 332 -4.61 -18.54 -6.54
N LEU A 333 -3.94 -17.52 -7.09
CA LEU A 333 -2.85 -16.85 -6.39
C LEU A 333 -3.34 -16.30 -5.04
N PRO A 334 -2.53 -16.36 -3.96
CA PRO A 334 -2.83 -15.63 -2.75
C PRO A 334 -3.13 -14.15 -3.07
N PRO A 335 -4.26 -13.58 -2.61
CA PRO A 335 -4.59 -12.19 -2.84
C PRO A 335 -3.51 -11.28 -2.28
N ALA A 336 -3.40 -10.07 -2.85
CA ALA A 336 -2.68 -9.02 -2.17
C ALA A 336 -3.35 -8.71 -0.82
N PRO A 337 -2.61 -8.22 0.18
CA PRO A 337 -3.16 -7.94 1.51
C PRO A 337 -4.33 -6.96 1.48
N ASN A 338 -4.25 -5.98 0.57
CA ASN A 338 -5.25 -4.92 0.39
C ASN A 338 -6.41 -5.35 -0.52
N PHE A 339 -6.46 -6.61 -0.93
CA PHE A 339 -7.60 -7.12 -1.68
C PHE A 339 -8.82 -7.18 -0.77
N ASN A 340 -9.93 -6.56 -1.15
CA ASN A 340 -11.16 -6.52 -0.35
C ASN A 340 -12.32 -7.14 -1.14
N LEU A 341 -12.87 -8.26 -0.65
CA LEU A 341 -14.08 -8.87 -1.24
C LEU A 341 -15.38 -8.19 -0.83
N LEU A 342 -15.35 -7.30 0.17
CA LEU A 342 -16.57 -6.67 0.61
C LEU A 342 -17.21 -5.91 -0.54
N PRO A 343 -18.56 -5.97 -0.68
CA PRO A 343 -19.26 -5.12 -1.61
C PRO A 343 -18.83 -3.68 -1.32
N GLN A 344 -18.23 -3.04 -2.32
CA GLN A 344 -17.89 -1.63 -2.19
C GLN A 344 -19.17 -0.86 -1.97
N GLU A 345 -19.14 0.09 -1.03
CA GLU A 345 -20.25 1.00 -0.86
C GLU A 345 -20.58 1.64 -2.21
N PRO A 346 -21.86 1.86 -2.54
CA PRO A 346 -22.19 2.51 -3.80
C PRO A 346 -21.49 3.87 -3.86
N PRO A 347 -20.90 4.23 -5.02
CA PRO A 347 -20.10 5.44 -5.12
C PRO A 347 -20.97 6.67 -4.81
N PRO A 348 -20.43 7.68 -4.10
CA PRO A 348 -21.18 8.86 -3.66
C PRO A 348 -21.61 9.74 -4.83
N ILE A 349 -20.94 9.59 -5.97
CA ILE A 349 -21.29 10.15 -7.28
C ILE A 349 -21.35 9.01 -8.31
N PRO A 350 -22.11 9.15 -9.40
CA PRO A 350 -22.10 8.16 -10.47
C PRO A 350 -20.68 7.94 -11.01
N LEU A 351 -20.36 6.69 -11.39
CA LEU A 351 -19.17 6.41 -12.21
C LEU A 351 -19.29 7.17 -13.55
N PRO A 352 -18.17 7.60 -14.14
CA PRO A 352 -18.20 8.32 -15.40
C PRO A 352 -18.70 7.37 -16.51
N ASN A 353 -19.39 7.92 -17.51
CA ASN A 353 -19.84 7.16 -18.68
C ASN A 353 -18.67 6.98 -19.67
N GLN A 354 -17.65 6.26 -19.20
CA GLN A 354 -16.38 6.00 -19.87
C GLN A 354 -15.92 4.60 -19.49
N ASP A 355 -15.12 3.99 -20.36
CA ASP A 355 -14.46 2.73 -20.11
C ASP A 355 -12.98 3.01 -19.76
N LEU A 356 -12.28 2.00 -19.25
CA LEU A 356 -10.85 2.09 -18.95
C LEU A 356 -10.04 1.28 -19.94
N LEU A 357 -9.07 1.91 -20.61
CA LEU A 357 -8.03 1.23 -21.36
C LEU A 357 -6.82 1.00 -20.46
N VAL A 358 -6.51 -0.26 -20.23
CA VAL A 358 -5.55 -0.68 -19.21
C VAL A 358 -4.44 -1.51 -19.85
N SER A 359 -3.20 -1.09 -19.63
CA SER A 359 -2.01 -1.86 -20.05
C SER A 359 -1.55 -2.70 -18.86
N CYS A 360 -1.78 -4.01 -18.93
CA CYS A 360 -1.49 -4.93 -17.84
C CYS A 360 -0.52 -6.02 -18.26
N LYS A 361 0.40 -6.36 -17.37
CA LYS A 361 1.35 -7.43 -17.60
C LYS A 361 0.68 -8.78 -17.37
N ALA A 362 0.62 -9.57 -18.44
CA ALA A 362 0.22 -10.96 -18.41
C ALA A 362 1.29 -11.77 -19.17
N ASN A 363 1.74 -12.91 -18.64
CA ASN A 363 2.76 -13.76 -19.29
C ASN A 363 4.15 -13.15 -19.47
N GLY A 364 4.47 -12.06 -18.77
CA GLY A 364 5.75 -11.39 -19.00
C GLY A 364 5.72 -10.37 -20.14
N ALA A 365 4.62 -10.33 -20.91
CA ALA A 365 4.33 -9.29 -21.89
C ALA A 365 3.28 -8.33 -21.34
N SER A 366 3.25 -7.10 -21.83
CA SER A 366 2.14 -6.19 -21.56
C SER A 366 1.05 -6.39 -22.60
N ASP A 367 -0.14 -6.78 -22.14
CA ASP A 367 -1.36 -6.88 -22.93
C ASP A 367 -2.24 -5.65 -22.66
N LEU A 368 -3.09 -5.30 -23.63
CA LEU A 368 -4.06 -4.21 -23.49
C LEU A 368 -5.45 -4.78 -23.23
N TRP A 369 -6.15 -4.16 -22.30
CA TRP A 369 -7.49 -4.55 -21.92
C TRP A 369 -8.40 -3.34 -21.87
N VAL A 370 -9.67 -3.54 -22.22
CA VAL A 370 -10.73 -2.58 -21.96
C VAL A 370 -11.55 -3.11 -20.79
N TYR A 371 -11.62 -2.33 -19.71
CA TYR A 371 -12.51 -2.62 -18.59
C TYR A 371 -13.76 -1.77 -18.70
N GLN A 372 -14.90 -2.44 -18.85
CA GLN A 372 -16.20 -1.79 -18.97
C GLN A 372 -16.84 -1.59 -17.60
N LEU A 373 -16.93 -0.33 -17.15
CA LEU A 373 -17.37 0.01 -15.80
C LEU A 373 -18.82 -0.38 -15.52
N ASP A 374 -19.72 -0.11 -16.47
CA ASP A 374 -21.15 -0.40 -16.32
C ASP A 374 -21.47 -1.90 -16.20
N SER A 375 -20.66 -2.75 -16.82
CA SER A 375 -20.89 -4.20 -16.85
C SER A 375 -19.93 -5.00 -15.98
N ASN A 376 -18.85 -4.37 -15.47
CA ASN A 376 -17.76 -5.04 -14.76
C ASN A 376 -17.17 -6.20 -15.58
N ILE A 377 -16.85 -5.93 -16.85
CA ILE A 377 -16.30 -6.92 -17.79
C ILE A 377 -14.96 -6.44 -18.30
N TRP A 378 -13.97 -7.34 -18.25
CA TRP A 378 -12.69 -7.19 -18.94
C TRP A 378 -12.80 -7.75 -20.35
N LEU A 379 -12.51 -6.91 -21.34
CA LEU A 379 -12.41 -7.28 -22.74
C LEU A 379 -10.95 -7.19 -23.18
N ASP A 380 -10.48 -8.19 -23.91
CA ASP A 380 -9.20 -8.10 -24.60
C ASP A 380 -9.29 -6.95 -25.62
N ALA A 381 -8.41 -5.97 -25.50
CA ALA A 381 -8.50 -4.77 -26.33
C ALA A 381 -8.25 -5.08 -27.80
N GLN A 382 -7.58 -6.19 -28.17
CA GLN A 382 -7.47 -6.62 -29.57
C GLN A 382 -8.86 -6.90 -30.18
N ASN A 383 -9.82 -7.38 -29.38
CA ASN A 383 -11.18 -7.63 -29.84
C ASN A 383 -12.01 -6.35 -29.96
N VAL A 384 -11.66 -5.31 -29.18
CA VAL A 384 -12.38 -4.02 -29.15
C VAL A 384 -11.80 -3.06 -30.20
N MET A 385 -10.49 -2.95 -30.25
CA MET A 385 -9.75 -1.99 -31.08
C MET A 385 -9.51 -2.52 -32.50
N GLY A 386 -9.48 -3.84 -32.68
CA GLY A 386 -9.24 -4.50 -33.97
C GLY A 386 -7.78 -4.40 -34.43
N GLN A 387 -7.31 -5.41 -35.18
CA GLN A 387 -6.02 -5.44 -35.92
C GLN A 387 -4.71 -5.03 -35.21
N LEU A 388 -4.67 -4.83 -33.89
CA LEU A 388 -3.38 -4.81 -33.18
C LEU A 388 -2.63 -6.13 -33.46
N ASP A 389 -1.39 -6.00 -33.94
CA ASP A 389 -0.52 -7.15 -34.17
C ASP A 389 -0.27 -7.87 -32.83
N PRO A 390 -0.60 -9.17 -32.71
CA PRO A 390 -0.46 -9.92 -31.46
C PRO A 390 0.99 -10.03 -30.96
N PHE A 391 1.99 -9.62 -31.74
CA PHE A 391 3.41 -9.60 -31.34
C PHE A 391 3.88 -8.24 -30.78
N LEU A 392 2.98 -7.30 -30.53
CA LEU A 392 3.31 -5.98 -29.96
C LEU A 392 3.43 -6.07 -28.44
N ASN A 393 4.60 -5.69 -27.91
CA ASN A 393 4.80 -5.50 -26.47
C ASN A 393 4.51 -4.06 -26.09
N ILE A 394 3.45 -3.83 -25.34
CA ILE A 394 3.01 -2.48 -24.98
C ILE A 394 3.89 -1.95 -23.85
N THR A 395 4.62 -0.89 -24.15
CA THR A 395 5.49 -0.26 -23.18
C THR A 395 4.69 0.70 -22.30
N LEU A 396 3.84 1.53 -22.91
CA LEU A 396 3.04 2.57 -22.26
C LEU A 396 1.77 2.86 -23.09
N ALA A 397 0.69 3.25 -22.43
CA ALA A 397 -0.47 3.87 -23.07
C ALA A 397 -0.69 5.25 -22.44
N TRP A 398 -0.86 6.28 -23.27
CA TRP A 398 -0.97 7.68 -22.85
C TRP A 398 -2.30 8.28 -23.33
N PRO A 399 -3.14 8.81 -22.43
CA PRO A 399 -4.44 9.34 -22.80
C PRO A 399 -4.29 10.65 -23.58
N LEU A 400 -5.16 10.86 -24.56
CA LEU A 400 -5.30 12.17 -25.19
C LEU A 400 -6.21 13.07 -24.36
N PRO A 401 -6.02 14.41 -24.43
CA PRO A 401 -6.95 15.34 -23.79
C PRO A 401 -8.39 15.08 -24.22
N SER A 402 -9.34 15.27 -23.29
CA SER A 402 -10.78 15.10 -23.54
C SER A 402 -11.20 13.71 -24.03
N ASP A 403 -10.38 12.69 -23.75
CA ASP A 403 -10.66 11.28 -24.06
C ASP A 403 -10.89 10.97 -25.55
N GLU A 404 -10.32 11.80 -26.44
CA GLU A 404 -10.44 11.66 -27.89
C GLU A 404 -9.61 10.49 -28.46
N GLY A 405 -8.83 9.81 -27.62
CA GLY A 405 -8.04 8.64 -28.00
C GLY A 405 -6.93 8.36 -27.02
N VAL A 406 -6.05 7.43 -27.41
CA VAL A 406 -4.88 7.02 -26.64
C VAL A 406 -3.71 6.81 -27.58
N LEU A 407 -2.53 7.23 -27.15
CA LEU A 407 -1.27 6.88 -27.80
C LEU A 407 -0.67 5.64 -27.17
N LEU A 408 -0.40 4.65 -28.00
CA LEU A 408 0.21 3.39 -27.62
C LEU A 408 1.68 3.40 -28.02
N PHE A 409 2.55 3.10 -27.06
CA PHE A 409 3.98 2.93 -27.24
C PHE A 409 4.27 1.45 -27.25
N LEU A 410 4.70 0.95 -28.39
CA LEU A 410 4.78 -0.47 -28.67
C LEU A 410 6.23 -0.82 -29.01
N ARG A 411 6.66 -2.02 -28.62
CA ARG A 411 7.89 -2.64 -29.11
C ARG A 411 7.51 -3.86 -29.92
N ARG A 412 8.00 -3.93 -31.15
CA ARG A 412 7.82 -5.09 -32.04
C ARG A 412 9.18 -5.64 -32.46
N VAL A 413 9.26 -6.92 -32.78
CA VAL A 413 10.49 -7.54 -33.29
C VAL A 413 10.42 -7.62 -34.80
N VAL A 414 11.29 -6.91 -35.51
CA VAL A 414 11.41 -6.92 -36.98
C VAL A 414 12.75 -7.53 -37.34
N ASN A 415 12.75 -8.69 -38.00
CA ASN A 415 13.98 -9.41 -38.40
C ASN A 415 14.97 -9.72 -37.26
N GLY A 416 14.49 -9.77 -36.01
CA GLY A 416 15.31 -10.02 -34.83
C GLY A 416 15.69 -8.75 -34.05
N ASP A 417 15.45 -7.57 -34.61
CA ASP A 417 15.73 -6.29 -33.97
C ASP A 417 14.46 -5.71 -33.34
N TYR A 418 14.58 -5.07 -32.19
CA TYR A 418 13.46 -4.38 -31.55
C TYR A 418 13.22 -3.05 -32.26
N HIS A 419 11.99 -2.83 -32.69
CA HIS A 419 11.51 -1.56 -33.21
C HIS A 419 10.53 -0.94 -32.23
N SER A 420 10.72 0.34 -31.92
CA SER A 420 9.68 1.14 -31.25
C SER A 420 8.68 1.63 -32.29
N GLN A 421 7.41 1.48 -31.95
CA GLN A 421 6.29 1.96 -32.74
C GLN A 421 5.40 2.83 -31.85
N VAL A 422 4.97 3.97 -32.39
CA VAL A 422 4.01 4.86 -31.73
C VAL A 422 2.73 4.81 -32.55
N VAL A 423 1.62 4.45 -31.92
CA VAL A 423 0.32 4.29 -32.56
C VAL A 423 -0.69 5.20 -31.90
N LEU A 424 -1.36 6.04 -32.67
CA LEU A 424 -2.56 6.74 -32.23
C LEU A 424 -3.76 5.83 -32.44
N TRP A 425 -4.46 5.52 -31.36
CA TRP A 425 -5.78 4.92 -31.42
C TRP A 425 -6.82 5.99 -31.06
N ALA A 426 -7.68 6.33 -32.02
CA ALA A 426 -8.74 7.30 -31.83
C ALA A 426 -9.95 6.90 -32.68
N ASN A 427 -11.16 7.00 -32.10
CA ASN A 427 -12.41 6.68 -32.79
C ASN A 427 -12.40 5.29 -33.47
N GLY A 428 -11.84 4.29 -32.79
CA GLY A 428 -11.72 2.92 -33.31
C GLY A 428 -10.77 2.77 -34.51
N THR A 429 -9.95 3.77 -34.82
CA THR A 429 -8.98 3.75 -35.92
C THR A 429 -7.56 3.84 -35.38
N GLU A 430 -6.68 3.01 -35.92
CA GLU A 430 -5.25 3.02 -35.62
C GLU A 430 -4.46 3.79 -36.68
N THR A 431 -3.59 4.69 -36.24
CA THR A 431 -2.67 5.42 -37.10
C THR A 431 -1.25 5.23 -36.57
N ILE A 432 -0.40 4.57 -37.34
CA ILE A 432 1.04 4.42 -37.01
C ILE A 432 1.72 5.77 -37.25
N LEU A 433 2.23 6.36 -36.17
CA LEU A 433 2.88 7.66 -36.17
C LEU A 433 4.38 7.57 -36.40
N ALA A 434 5.00 6.60 -35.72
CA ALA A 434 6.43 6.33 -35.78
C ALA A 434 6.64 4.82 -35.82
N ASP A 435 7.68 4.41 -36.54
CA ASP A 435 8.12 3.02 -36.61
C ASP A 435 9.61 3.01 -36.95
N THR A 436 10.44 2.76 -35.95
CA THR A 436 11.91 2.89 -36.03
C THR A 436 12.59 1.76 -35.29
N ALA A 437 13.83 1.45 -35.65
CA ALA A 437 14.69 0.52 -34.91
C ALA A 437 15.23 1.12 -33.60
N GLU A 438 15.15 2.44 -33.44
CA GLU A 438 15.63 3.14 -32.25
C GLU A 438 14.52 3.19 -31.18
N SER A 439 14.89 3.24 -29.90
CA SER A 439 13.92 3.30 -28.81
C SER A 439 13.31 4.69 -28.66
N PHE A 440 11.98 4.78 -28.77
CA PHE A 440 11.19 5.94 -28.39
C PHE A 440 10.57 5.76 -27.00
N GLU A 441 10.55 6.84 -26.24
CA GLU A 441 9.84 6.95 -24.98
C GLU A 441 9.06 8.28 -24.95
N VAL A 442 7.96 8.32 -24.20
CA VAL A 442 7.24 9.58 -23.96
C VAL A 442 8.00 10.34 -22.89
N ALA A 443 8.20 11.63 -23.09
CA ALA A 443 8.60 12.52 -22.00
C ALA A 443 7.39 12.75 -21.07
N ALA A 444 6.85 11.66 -20.52
CA ALA A 444 5.64 11.63 -19.69
C ALA A 444 5.77 12.60 -18.52
N TRP A 445 6.98 12.72 -17.97
CA TRP A 445 7.27 13.63 -16.89
C TRP A 445 7.23 15.12 -17.29
N LEU A 446 7.20 15.45 -18.58
CA LEU A 446 7.06 16.82 -19.09
C LEU A 446 5.65 17.12 -19.62
N ALA A 447 4.84 16.09 -19.91
CA ALA A 447 3.56 16.21 -20.62
C ALA A 447 2.60 17.27 -20.05
N PRO A 448 2.39 17.38 -18.72
CA PRO A 448 1.49 18.40 -18.16
C PRO A 448 1.94 19.84 -18.43
N ARG A 449 3.21 20.05 -18.78
CA ARG A 449 3.84 21.38 -18.89
C ARG A 449 4.04 21.85 -20.33
N MET A 450 3.86 20.96 -21.31
CA MET A 450 4.29 21.24 -22.68
C MET A 450 3.21 21.90 -23.53
N SER A 451 1.99 21.38 -23.60
CA SER A 451 0.87 22.03 -24.31
C SER A 451 -0.38 21.93 -23.45
N ARG A 452 -0.91 23.09 -23.04
CA ARG A 452 -2.09 23.14 -22.14
C ARG A 452 -3.36 22.61 -22.80
N ASN A 453 -3.47 22.73 -24.12
CA ASN A 453 -4.58 22.18 -24.89
C ASN A 453 -4.29 20.74 -25.36
N GLY A 454 -3.10 20.22 -25.02
CA GLY A 454 -2.58 18.93 -25.43
C GLY A 454 -2.62 18.70 -26.94
N ARG A 455 -2.43 19.75 -27.74
CA ARG A 455 -2.25 19.63 -29.19
C ARG A 455 -0.93 18.96 -29.53
N TYR A 456 0.12 19.29 -28.79
CA TYR A 456 1.44 18.77 -29.07
C TYR A 456 1.86 17.75 -28.03
N LEU A 457 2.35 16.60 -28.49
CA LEU A 457 3.06 15.65 -27.66
C LEU A 457 4.56 15.70 -27.95
N LEU A 458 5.37 15.67 -26.90
CA LEU A 458 6.82 15.49 -27.03
C LEU A 458 7.19 14.04 -26.76
N LEU A 459 7.90 13.47 -27.72
CA LEU A 459 8.58 12.20 -27.58
C LEU A 459 10.07 12.48 -27.39
N TYR A 460 10.75 11.64 -26.62
CA TYR A 460 12.21 11.63 -26.62
C TYR A 460 12.73 10.29 -27.09
N GLN A 461 13.90 10.36 -27.68
CA GLN A 461 14.60 9.24 -28.25
C GLN A 461 15.99 9.19 -27.62
N LEU A 462 16.32 8.05 -27.03
CA LEU A 462 17.66 7.77 -26.53
C LEU A 462 18.40 6.98 -27.60
N ILE A 463 19.52 7.55 -28.06
CA ILE A 463 20.40 6.92 -29.04
C ILE A 463 21.64 6.47 -28.30
N PHE A 464 21.78 5.16 -28.15
CA PHE A 464 22.94 4.52 -27.54
C PHE A 464 24.00 4.27 -28.61
N ASN A 465 25.21 4.78 -28.40
CA ASN A 465 26.31 4.59 -29.33
C ASN A 465 26.91 3.19 -29.10
N GLU A 466 26.75 2.26 -30.06
CA GLU A 466 27.14 0.85 -29.90
C GLU A 466 28.62 0.63 -29.56
N ASP A 467 29.49 1.58 -29.93
CA ASP A 467 30.94 1.48 -29.74
C ASP A 467 31.42 1.95 -28.35
N ASP A 468 30.58 2.62 -27.56
CA ASP A 468 30.99 3.18 -26.27
C ASP A 468 30.40 2.42 -25.09
N THR A 469 31.18 1.47 -24.57
CA THR A 469 30.82 0.67 -23.37
C THR A 469 30.90 1.48 -22.06
N ALA A 470 31.24 2.77 -22.13
CA ALA A 470 31.19 3.68 -20.99
C ALA A 470 29.93 4.53 -21.09
N ASP A 471 29.14 4.58 -20.00
CA ASP A 471 27.86 5.29 -19.79
C ASP A 471 27.79 6.79 -20.18
N SER A 472 28.78 7.37 -20.87
CA SER A 472 28.94 8.82 -21.00
C SER A 472 28.21 9.49 -22.17
N ASP A 473 27.92 8.81 -23.29
CA ASP A 473 27.45 9.48 -24.51
C ASP A 473 26.10 8.93 -25.02
N VAL A 474 25.04 9.08 -24.22
CA VAL A 474 23.66 8.89 -24.71
C VAL A 474 23.20 10.17 -25.41
N GLU A 475 23.06 10.13 -26.74
CA GLU A 475 22.47 11.25 -27.48
C GLU A 475 20.96 11.24 -27.24
N GLN A 476 20.42 12.40 -26.83
CA GLN A 476 18.99 12.60 -26.64
C GLN A 476 18.45 13.43 -27.79
N ARG A 477 17.36 12.97 -28.42
CA ARG A 477 16.61 13.75 -29.41
C ARG A 477 15.18 13.92 -28.95
N PHE A 478 14.60 15.07 -29.26
CA PHE A 478 13.21 15.38 -28.95
C PHE A 478 12.42 15.54 -30.23
N TRP A 479 11.19 15.03 -30.22
CA TRP A 479 10.31 15.00 -31.36
C TRP A 479 8.94 15.52 -30.95
N LEU A 480 8.45 16.50 -31.69
CA LEU A 480 7.12 17.05 -31.53
C LEU A 480 6.15 16.35 -32.46
N LEU A 481 4.99 16.01 -31.93
CA LEU A 481 3.88 15.42 -32.66
C LEU A 481 2.67 16.35 -32.53
N ASP A 482 2.16 16.88 -33.64
CA ASP A 482 0.89 17.63 -33.67
C ASP A 482 -0.28 16.64 -33.74
N LEU A 483 -0.94 16.44 -32.61
CA LEU A 483 -2.05 15.50 -32.43
C LEU A 483 -3.27 15.91 -33.26
N GLN A 484 -3.53 17.21 -33.39
CA GLN A 484 -4.65 17.70 -34.20
C GLN A 484 -4.41 17.46 -35.69
N ALA A 485 -3.20 17.75 -36.17
CA ALA A 485 -2.80 17.39 -37.54
C ALA A 485 -2.88 15.87 -37.73
N CYS A 486 -2.50 15.11 -36.71
CA CYS A 486 -2.56 13.67 -36.75
C CYS A 486 -3.96 13.09 -36.88
N ILE A 487 -4.91 13.57 -36.08
CA ILE A 487 -6.32 13.21 -36.16
C ILE A 487 -6.89 13.55 -37.54
N ALA A 488 -6.39 14.62 -38.17
CA ALA A 488 -6.74 15.00 -39.55
C ALA A 488 -6.05 14.15 -40.63
N GLY A 489 -5.17 13.20 -40.26
CA GLY A 489 -4.41 12.34 -41.18
C GLY A 489 -3.11 12.95 -41.71
N GLU A 490 -2.69 14.09 -41.17
CA GLU A 490 -1.45 14.81 -41.53
C GLU A 490 -0.38 14.63 -40.44
N CYS A 491 -0.18 13.39 -39.99
CA CYS A 491 0.79 13.05 -38.97
C CYS A 491 2.24 13.27 -39.43
N VAL A 492 2.92 14.24 -38.83
CA VAL A 492 4.36 14.48 -39.04
C VAL A 492 5.05 14.60 -37.68
N LEU A 493 6.07 13.78 -37.48
CA LEU A 493 7.02 13.93 -36.38
C LEU A 493 8.07 14.97 -36.76
N GLN A 494 8.18 16.01 -35.96
CA GLN A 494 9.12 17.10 -36.16
C GLN A 494 10.19 17.07 -35.07
N GLU A 495 11.46 16.88 -35.44
CA GLU A 495 12.57 16.99 -34.50
C GLU A 495 12.69 18.43 -33.96
N THR A 496 13.01 18.57 -32.68
CA THR A 496 13.20 19.86 -32.01
C THR A 496 14.57 19.93 -31.35
N ASP A 497 15.25 21.09 -31.37
CA ASP A 497 16.58 21.24 -30.74
C ASP A 497 16.51 21.33 -29.19
N GLY A 498 15.44 20.81 -28.58
CA GLY A 498 15.18 20.90 -27.15
C GLY A 498 13.72 20.61 -26.80
N VAL A 499 13.36 20.85 -25.54
CA VAL A 499 12.01 20.64 -25.00
C VAL A 499 11.20 21.95 -25.14
N PRO A 500 10.14 21.99 -25.97
CA PRO A 500 9.27 23.15 -26.08
C PRO A 500 8.20 23.19 -24.97
N PHE A 501 8.01 24.36 -24.36
CA PHE A 501 6.93 24.69 -23.43
C PHE A 501 6.05 25.74 -24.09
N TRP A 502 4.84 25.37 -24.48
CA TRP A 502 3.95 26.21 -25.28
C TRP A 502 3.16 27.21 -24.44
N SER A 503 2.95 28.40 -25.01
CA SER A 503 1.97 29.35 -24.47
C SER A 503 0.57 28.75 -24.50
N PRO A 504 -0.37 29.19 -23.65
CA PRO A 504 -1.73 28.65 -23.63
C PRO A 504 -2.47 28.76 -24.98
N ASP A 505 -2.22 29.83 -25.75
CA ASP A 505 -2.71 30.00 -27.12
C ASP A 505 -1.86 29.34 -28.22
N GLU A 506 -0.77 28.67 -27.83
CA GLU A 506 0.16 27.94 -28.69
C GLU A 506 0.81 28.78 -29.80
N ARG A 507 0.83 30.10 -29.67
CA ARG A 507 1.52 30.97 -30.64
C ARG A 507 3.01 31.07 -30.41
N HIS A 508 3.45 30.78 -29.19
CA HIS A 508 4.84 30.85 -28.77
C HIS A 508 5.21 29.58 -28.01
N ASN A 509 6.50 29.27 -27.98
CA ASN A 509 7.04 28.27 -27.07
C ASN A 509 8.42 28.67 -26.56
N LEU A 510 8.73 28.21 -25.36
CA LEU A 510 10.05 28.33 -24.73
C LEU A 510 10.77 27.01 -24.96
N VAL A 511 11.89 27.04 -25.67
CA VAL A 511 12.67 25.82 -25.91
C VAL A 511 13.81 25.75 -24.93
N VAL A 512 13.82 24.67 -24.15
CA VAL A 512 14.90 24.28 -23.26
C VAL A 512 15.90 23.43 -24.03
N SER A 513 17.08 23.97 -24.30
CA SER A 513 18.11 23.28 -25.08
C SER A 513 18.69 22.08 -24.32
N ILE A 514 19.11 21.06 -25.05
CA ILE A 514 19.85 19.92 -24.48
C ILE A 514 21.30 20.34 -24.24
N GLY A 515 21.83 20.14 -23.04
CA GLY A 515 23.22 20.48 -22.74
C GLY A 515 23.57 20.47 -21.26
N PRO A 516 24.82 20.83 -20.90
CA PRO A 516 25.22 20.98 -19.50
C PRO A 516 24.41 22.07 -18.82
N TRP A 517 24.06 21.83 -17.56
CA TRP A 517 23.28 22.76 -16.75
C TRP A 517 24.08 24.01 -16.33
N PRO A 518 23.46 25.20 -16.28
CA PRO A 518 22.09 25.51 -16.67
C PRO A 518 21.97 25.59 -18.20
N VAL A 519 20.79 25.21 -18.69
CA VAL A 519 20.50 25.07 -20.12
C VAL A 519 20.13 26.40 -20.77
N ASN A 520 20.34 26.51 -22.08
CA ASN A 520 19.95 27.70 -22.84
C ASN A 520 18.43 27.68 -23.10
N LEU A 521 17.78 28.80 -22.80
CA LEU A 521 16.38 29.07 -23.07
C LEU A 521 16.28 30.04 -24.26
N ARG A 522 15.38 29.72 -25.18
CA ARG A 522 15.02 30.58 -26.31
C ARG A 522 13.51 30.65 -26.46
N LEU A 523 13.03 31.79 -26.94
CA LEU A 523 11.63 32.01 -27.30
C LEU A 523 11.47 31.79 -28.80
N ASN A 524 10.56 30.90 -29.16
CA ASN A 524 10.21 30.60 -30.54
C ASN A 524 8.74 30.95 -30.80
N ASP A 525 8.41 31.17 -32.06
CA ASP A 525 7.03 31.19 -32.53
C ASP A 525 6.47 29.77 -32.74
N SER A 526 5.20 29.67 -33.12
CA SER A 526 4.53 28.40 -33.38
C SER A 526 5.10 27.56 -34.53
N SER A 527 5.95 28.14 -35.38
CA SER A 527 6.67 27.39 -36.43
C SER A 527 8.00 26.82 -35.94
N GLY A 528 8.39 27.12 -34.70
CA GLY A 528 9.71 26.83 -34.16
C GLY A 528 10.79 27.82 -34.57
N THR A 529 10.43 28.95 -35.20
CA THR A 529 11.39 30.00 -35.56
C THR A 529 11.74 30.79 -34.31
N GLU A 530 13.04 30.94 -34.04
CA GLU A 530 13.53 31.75 -32.92
C GLU A 530 13.17 33.22 -33.11
N ILE A 531 12.49 33.79 -32.12
CA ILE A 531 12.07 35.19 -32.07
C ILE A 531 12.73 35.97 -30.93
N GLY A 532 13.41 35.29 -30.00
CA GLY A 532 14.19 35.93 -28.94
C GLY A 532 15.09 34.97 -28.17
N VAL A 533 16.27 35.45 -27.75
CA VAL A 533 17.19 34.71 -26.87
C VAL A 533 16.97 35.15 -25.43
N ILE A 534 16.63 34.22 -24.54
CA ILE A 534 16.33 34.52 -23.13
C ILE A 534 17.60 34.44 -22.28
N GLY A 535 18.44 33.42 -22.52
CA GLY A 535 19.69 33.19 -21.77
C GLY A 535 19.70 31.85 -21.07
N LYS A 536 20.39 31.76 -19.93
CA LYS A 536 20.53 30.51 -19.15
C LYS A 536 19.47 30.42 -18.05
N GLY A 537 18.79 29.29 -17.97
CA GLY A 537 17.75 29.04 -16.95
C GLY A 537 17.16 27.64 -17.03
N TRP A 538 16.17 27.36 -16.20
CA TRP A 538 15.42 26.09 -16.19
C TRP A 538 13.98 26.29 -15.68
N ASP A 539 13.18 25.21 -15.74
CA ASP A 539 11.74 25.20 -15.42
C ASP A 539 10.99 26.43 -15.96
N PRO A 540 10.95 26.61 -17.29
CA PRO A 540 10.13 27.66 -17.88
C PRO A 540 8.64 27.38 -17.64
N PHE A 541 7.85 28.44 -17.46
CA PHE A 541 6.41 28.37 -17.30
C PHE A 541 5.71 29.56 -17.96
N TRP A 542 4.48 29.36 -18.42
CA TRP A 542 3.65 30.41 -18.96
C TRP A 542 2.60 30.86 -17.96
N LEU A 543 2.49 32.17 -17.74
CA LEU A 543 1.42 32.73 -16.92
C LEU A 543 0.17 32.99 -17.77
N ASP A 544 0.37 33.48 -18.99
CA ASP A 544 -0.65 33.68 -20.02
C ASP A 544 -0.04 33.60 -21.42
N ASP A 545 -0.74 34.09 -22.46
CA ASP A 545 -0.31 34.00 -23.85
C ASP A 545 0.97 34.82 -24.19
N THR A 546 1.32 35.80 -23.36
CA THR A 546 2.43 36.73 -23.62
C THR A 546 3.45 36.83 -22.49
N ARG A 547 3.09 36.44 -21.25
CA ARG A 547 3.95 36.48 -20.09
C ARG A 547 4.43 35.09 -19.71
N PHE A 548 5.73 34.96 -19.51
CA PHE A 548 6.36 33.73 -19.08
C PHE A 548 7.44 33.98 -18.05
N GLY A 549 7.75 32.96 -17.27
CA GLY A 549 8.84 32.98 -16.31
C GLY A 549 9.72 31.75 -16.41
N TYR A 550 10.81 31.79 -15.67
CA TYR A 550 11.79 30.72 -15.58
C TYR A 550 12.66 30.91 -14.33
N VAL A 551 13.39 29.87 -13.96
CA VAL A 551 14.39 29.92 -12.89
C VAL A 551 15.75 30.24 -13.48
N ARG A 552 16.50 31.14 -12.84
CA ARG A 552 17.90 31.45 -13.19
C ARG A 552 18.76 31.59 -11.95
N THR A 553 20.08 31.58 -12.13
CA THR A 553 21.01 31.99 -11.06
C THR A 553 21.11 33.51 -10.98
N ALA A 554 21.15 34.10 -9.78
CA ALA A 554 21.18 35.56 -9.57
C ALA A 554 22.36 36.29 -10.24
N ALA A 555 23.49 35.60 -10.45
CA ALA A 555 24.68 36.15 -11.11
C ALA A 555 24.80 35.77 -12.59
N GLN A 556 23.79 35.10 -13.18
CA GLN A 556 23.87 34.44 -14.49
C GLN A 556 25.17 33.65 -14.66
N ALA A 557 25.53 32.87 -13.64
CA ALA A 557 26.74 32.08 -13.64
C ALA A 557 26.73 31.14 -14.85
N GLU A 558 27.88 31.01 -15.54
CA GLU A 558 27.97 30.15 -16.72
C GLU A 558 27.74 28.67 -16.38
N GLU A 559 27.99 28.28 -15.13
CA GLU A 559 27.84 26.93 -14.61
C GLU A 559 26.99 26.94 -13.35
N PHE A 560 26.08 25.97 -13.25
CA PHE A 560 25.24 25.80 -12.08
C PHE A 560 26.06 25.08 -11.01
N GLN A 561 26.28 25.75 -9.88
CA GLN A 561 26.83 25.13 -8.69
C GLN A 561 25.73 25.07 -7.65
N ALA A 562 25.49 23.88 -7.10
CA ALA A 562 24.53 23.72 -6.03
C ALA A 562 24.87 24.66 -4.86
N GLY A 563 23.90 25.48 -4.44
CA GLY A 563 24.09 26.56 -3.46
C GLY A 563 24.21 27.97 -4.07
N ASN A 564 24.30 28.10 -5.40
CA ASN A 564 24.16 29.39 -6.05
C ASN A 564 22.78 30.00 -5.74
N PRO A 565 22.69 31.30 -5.41
CA PRO A 565 21.41 31.97 -5.28
C PRO A 565 20.62 31.87 -6.58
N VAL A 566 19.38 31.43 -6.46
CA VAL A 566 18.41 31.31 -7.55
C VAL A 566 17.37 32.42 -7.47
N GLU A 567 16.87 32.82 -8.64
CA GLU A 567 15.80 33.79 -8.85
C GLU A 567 14.73 33.14 -9.72
N ILE A 568 13.46 33.35 -9.35
CA ILE A 568 12.32 33.11 -10.21
C ILE A 568 11.99 34.44 -10.86
N VAL A 569 12.01 34.50 -12.19
CA VAL A 569 11.84 35.74 -12.94
C VAL A 569 10.70 35.64 -13.94
N LEU A 570 10.12 36.79 -14.29
CA LEU A 570 8.99 36.94 -15.22
C LEU A 570 9.34 37.97 -16.31
N THR A 571 9.01 37.67 -17.55
CA THR A 571 9.17 38.56 -18.70
C THR A 571 7.99 38.46 -19.67
N ASP A 572 8.04 39.23 -20.75
CA ASP A 572 7.02 39.26 -21.81
C ASP A 572 7.65 38.97 -23.17
N VAL A 573 6.92 38.27 -24.04
CA VAL A 573 7.34 37.93 -25.41
C VAL A 573 7.78 39.14 -26.24
N THR A 574 7.31 40.35 -25.92
CA THR A 574 7.68 41.59 -26.60
C THR A 574 8.91 42.28 -26.02
N ARG A 575 9.42 41.82 -24.87
CA ARG A 575 10.48 42.43 -24.06
C ARG A 575 11.52 41.42 -23.60
N VAL A 576 11.77 40.38 -24.40
CA VAL A 576 12.74 39.32 -24.07
C VAL A 576 14.16 39.87 -23.84
N GLU A 577 14.51 40.98 -24.48
CA GLU A 577 15.82 41.64 -24.30
C GLU A 577 15.90 42.56 -23.06
N ASP A 578 14.77 42.88 -22.43
CA ASP A 578 14.74 43.69 -21.20
C ASP A 578 15.11 42.81 -19.98
N GLU A 579 15.62 43.45 -18.92
CA GLU A 579 15.85 42.73 -17.65
C GLU A 579 14.51 42.21 -17.09
N PRO A 580 14.38 40.89 -16.84
CA PRO A 580 13.13 40.32 -16.37
C PRO A 580 12.82 40.78 -14.95
N THR A 581 11.53 40.80 -14.60
CA THR A 581 11.07 41.14 -13.26
C THR A 581 11.37 39.96 -12.32
N ILE A 582 12.12 40.20 -11.25
CA ILE A 582 12.36 39.18 -10.22
C ILE A 582 11.09 39.06 -9.37
N LEU A 583 10.52 37.86 -9.31
CA LEU A 583 9.37 37.54 -8.46
C LEU A 583 9.82 37.06 -7.09
N LEU A 584 10.77 36.12 -7.06
CA LEU A 584 11.27 35.51 -5.83
C LEU A 584 12.76 35.25 -5.93
N THR A 585 13.43 35.28 -4.78
CA THR A 585 14.85 34.99 -4.60
C THR A 585 15.05 33.89 -3.58
N THR A 586 16.27 33.34 -3.53
CA THR A 586 16.66 32.42 -2.44
C THR A 586 16.45 33.02 -1.06
N ALA A 587 16.63 34.33 -0.91
CA ALA A 587 16.45 35.01 0.37
C ALA A 587 15.00 34.89 0.87
N ASP A 588 14.03 34.99 -0.04
CA ASP A 588 12.60 34.89 0.29
C ASP A 588 12.24 33.50 0.83
N PHE A 589 12.79 32.44 0.21
CA PHE A 589 12.61 31.07 0.70
C PHE A 589 13.29 30.83 2.05
N THR A 590 14.47 31.40 2.29
CA THR A 590 15.16 31.28 3.57
C THR A 590 14.54 32.12 4.69
N ALA A 591 13.80 33.17 4.34
CA ALA A 591 13.11 34.03 5.30
C ALA A 591 11.83 33.39 5.85
N LEU A 592 11.24 32.45 5.11
CA LEU A 592 10.15 31.64 5.61
C LEU A 592 10.70 30.72 6.70
N GLU A 593 10.18 30.87 7.93
CA GLU A 593 10.41 29.87 8.96
C GLU A 593 9.88 28.53 8.43
N LEU A 594 10.78 27.62 8.07
CA LEU A 594 10.48 26.26 7.59
C LEU A 594 9.90 25.37 8.71
N GLY A 595 8.98 25.91 9.51
CA GLY A 595 8.23 25.24 10.57
C GLY A 595 9.07 24.44 11.59
N PRO A 596 8.42 23.74 12.52
CA PRO A 596 9.07 22.83 13.47
C PRO A 596 9.74 21.60 12.82
N MET A 597 9.54 21.38 11.51
CA MET A 597 10.20 20.31 10.75
C MET A 597 11.63 20.64 10.33
N SER A 598 12.08 21.89 10.47
CA SER A 598 13.47 22.33 10.26
C SER A 598 14.42 21.92 11.41
N ARG A 599 14.35 20.67 11.89
CA ARG A 599 15.36 20.14 12.85
C ARG A 599 16.76 20.03 12.25
N VAL A 600 16.90 20.23 10.94
CA VAL A 600 18.20 20.32 10.26
C VAL A 600 18.73 21.75 10.44
N THR A 601 19.74 21.89 11.28
CA THR A 601 20.41 23.17 11.55
C THR A 601 20.86 23.83 10.25
N ALA A 602 20.44 25.08 10.05
CA ALA A 602 20.54 25.91 8.84
C ALA A 602 21.95 26.17 8.25
N VAL A 603 23.00 25.44 8.66
CA VAL A 603 24.38 25.83 8.33
C VAL A 603 24.83 25.36 6.93
N ASP A 604 24.17 24.38 6.30
CA ASP A 604 24.64 23.84 5.01
C ASP A 604 23.53 23.41 4.02
N GLN A 605 22.29 23.86 4.21
CA GLN A 605 21.20 23.50 3.29
C GLN A 605 21.32 24.25 1.96
N ARG A 606 21.30 23.51 0.85
CA ARG A 606 21.19 24.04 -0.50
C ARG A 606 19.74 23.94 -0.96
N ILE A 607 19.17 25.07 -1.40
CA ILE A 607 17.81 25.13 -1.95
C ILE A 607 17.91 25.01 -3.47
N PHE A 608 17.09 24.14 -4.05
CA PHE A 608 16.90 24.02 -5.49
C PHE A 608 15.42 24.17 -5.82
N VAL A 609 15.07 25.08 -6.71
CA VAL A 609 13.72 25.12 -7.29
C VAL A 609 13.63 23.97 -8.29
N ASN A 610 12.85 22.97 -7.93
CA ASN A 610 12.68 21.74 -8.70
C ASN A 610 11.53 21.81 -9.69
N ASP A 611 10.54 22.64 -9.40
CA ASP A 611 9.37 22.78 -10.26
C ASP A 611 8.65 24.11 -10.01
N ILE A 612 8.04 24.65 -11.08
CA ILE A 612 7.10 25.78 -11.03
C ILE A 612 5.89 25.47 -11.91
N LEU A 613 4.71 25.43 -11.31
CA LEU A 613 3.45 25.24 -12.03
C LEU A 613 2.52 26.45 -11.88
N PRO A 614 2.09 27.08 -12.97
CA PRO A 614 1.01 28.06 -12.92
C PRO A 614 -0.31 27.35 -12.60
N VAL A 615 -1.08 27.91 -11.66
CA VAL A 615 -2.39 27.37 -11.29
C VAL A 615 -3.41 27.73 -12.39
N PRO A 616 -4.11 26.75 -13.00
CA PRO A 616 -5.06 27.01 -14.07
C PRO A 616 -6.07 28.12 -13.73
N GLY A 617 -6.05 29.22 -14.50
CA GLY A 617 -7.03 30.31 -14.38
C GLY A 617 -6.82 31.24 -13.18
N ARG A 618 -5.69 31.15 -12.48
CA ARG A 618 -5.34 32.00 -11.32
C ARG A 618 -3.97 32.65 -11.53
N ASP A 619 -3.78 33.85 -10.98
CA ASP A 619 -2.47 34.53 -10.94
C ASP A 619 -1.60 33.99 -9.78
N GLU A 620 -1.46 32.66 -9.74
CA GLU A 620 -0.80 31.93 -8.66
C GLU A 620 0.16 30.88 -9.24
N LEU A 621 1.30 30.68 -8.59
CA LEU A 621 2.30 29.66 -8.94
C LEU A 621 2.46 28.67 -7.79
N ILE A 622 2.51 27.38 -8.11
CA ILE A 622 3.01 26.35 -7.21
C ILE A 622 4.50 26.21 -7.41
N ILE A 623 5.27 26.35 -6.34
CA ILE A 623 6.71 26.26 -6.34
C ILE A 623 7.12 25.08 -5.49
N SER A 624 7.88 24.19 -6.12
CA SER A 624 8.48 23.03 -5.46
C SER A 624 9.95 23.29 -5.17
N LEU A 625 10.35 23.19 -3.90
CA LEU A 625 11.73 23.36 -3.45
C LEU A 625 12.27 22.04 -2.91
N VAL A 626 13.42 21.61 -3.42
CA VAL A 626 14.16 20.46 -2.88
C VAL A 626 15.34 20.97 -2.06
N THR A 627 15.52 20.37 -0.89
CA THR A 627 16.67 20.64 -0.02
C THR A 627 17.64 19.47 0.01
N TRP A 628 18.93 19.79 -0.05
CA TRP A 628 20.03 18.84 -0.15
C TRP A 628 21.00 19.06 1.01
N SER A 629 21.57 17.97 1.53
CA SER A 629 22.74 18.06 2.42
C SER A 629 23.97 18.43 1.60
N ALA A 630 24.80 19.34 2.09
CA ALA A 630 26.12 19.57 1.50
C ALA A 630 27.09 18.40 1.74
N GLU A 631 26.76 17.42 2.61
CA GLU A 631 27.63 16.28 2.88
C GLU A 631 27.69 15.32 1.67
N PRO A 632 28.89 15.10 1.08
CA PRO A 632 29.06 14.37 -0.18
C PRO A 632 28.85 12.85 -0.08
N VAL A 633 28.47 12.30 1.09
CA VAL A 633 28.54 10.86 1.35
C VAL A 633 27.19 10.15 1.14
N THR A 634 26.07 10.88 1.18
CA THR A 634 24.75 10.34 0.84
C THR A 634 24.00 11.41 0.06
N ASN A 635 23.98 11.29 -1.26
CA ASN A 635 23.30 12.20 -2.19
C ASN A 635 21.76 12.05 -2.11
N THR A 636 21.23 11.95 -0.90
CA THR A 636 19.81 11.81 -0.58
C THR A 636 19.24 13.21 -0.37
N SER A 637 18.29 13.60 -1.21
CA SER A 637 17.41 14.72 -0.88
C SER A 637 16.83 14.50 0.52
N ILE A 638 16.77 15.58 1.30
CA ILE A 638 16.37 15.49 2.71
C ILE A 638 14.86 15.70 2.85
N ALA A 639 14.34 16.65 2.08
CA ALA A 639 12.94 17.04 2.10
C ALA A 639 12.61 17.90 0.88
N GLN A 640 11.34 17.86 0.48
CA GLN A 640 10.78 18.73 -0.54
C GLN A 640 9.61 19.53 0.03
N TYR A 641 9.53 20.80 -0.35
CA TYR A 641 8.57 21.77 0.18
C TYR A 641 7.77 22.37 -0.97
N PHE A 642 6.47 22.52 -0.78
CA PHE A 642 5.57 23.14 -1.75
C PHE A 642 5.05 24.47 -1.22
N TYR A 643 5.02 25.47 -2.09
CA TYR A 643 4.52 26.81 -1.80
C TYR A 643 3.55 27.26 -2.87
N ALA A 644 2.54 28.04 -2.50
CA ALA A 644 1.76 28.84 -3.41
C ALA A 644 2.27 30.28 -3.37
N TYR A 645 2.60 30.84 -4.52
CA TYR A 645 2.98 32.23 -4.71
C TYR A 645 1.89 32.98 -5.47
N ASP A 646 1.22 33.91 -4.81
CA ASP A 646 0.24 34.81 -5.42
C ASP A 646 0.98 36.03 -5.99
N ILE A 647 0.96 36.14 -7.32
CA ILE A 647 1.71 37.17 -8.06
C ILE A 647 1.12 38.56 -7.83
N ALA A 648 -0.20 38.64 -7.63
CA ALA A 648 -0.89 39.92 -7.48
C ALA A 648 -0.65 40.55 -6.11
N THR A 649 -0.54 39.71 -5.07
CA THR A 649 -0.32 40.15 -3.68
C THR A 649 1.14 40.07 -3.24
N ASP A 650 2.02 39.49 -4.07
CA ASP A 650 3.42 39.22 -3.76
C ASP A 650 3.55 38.42 -2.46
N SER A 651 2.72 37.39 -2.31
CA SER A 651 2.63 36.60 -1.08
C SER A 651 3.00 35.15 -1.33
N LEU A 652 3.89 34.62 -0.49
CA LEU A 652 4.40 33.26 -0.55
C LEU A 652 3.86 32.46 0.64
N THR A 653 3.02 31.47 0.37
CA THR A 653 2.32 30.68 1.39
C THR A 653 2.81 29.23 1.35
N PRO A 654 3.28 28.65 2.47
CA PRO A 654 3.62 27.23 2.52
C PRO A 654 2.36 26.38 2.38
N LEU A 655 2.43 25.35 1.54
CA LEU A 655 1.35 24.36 1.39
C LEU A 655 1.61 23.16 2.28
N PHE A 656 2.61 22.36 1.93
CA PHE A 656 2.99 21.15 2.67
C PHE A 656 4.43 20.73 2.34
N PRO A 657 5.10 19.98 3.23
CA PRO A 657 6.34 19.29 2.91
C PRO A 657 6.14 17.80 2.67
N THR A 658 7.14 17.17 2.08
CA THR A 658 7.25 15.72 1.93
C THR A 658 8.66 15.28 2.35
N THR A 659 8.77 14.13 3.00
CA THR A 659 10.04 13.55 3.49
C THR A 659 10.63 12.52 2.54
N ASP A 660 9.95 12.27 1.43
CA ASP A 660 10.35 11.25 0.46
C ASP A 660 11.51 11.73 -0.42
N THR A 661 12.30 10.77 -0.88
CA THR A 661 13.58 11.00 -1.55
C THR A 661 13.44 11.45 -2.99
N THR A 662 12.28 11.27 -3.62
CA THR A 662 12.07 11.66 -5.02
C THR A 662 10.65 12.10 -5.20
N THR A 663 10.45 13.27 -5.78
CA THR A 663 9.13 13.71 -6.24
C THR A 663 9.13 13.77 -7.74
N TYR A 664 8.07 13.24 -8.30
CA TYR A 664 7.83 13.20 -9.72
C TYR A 664 6.89 14.35 -10.12
N PRO A 665 6.63 14.57 -11.41
CA PRO A 665 6.09 15.84 -11.87
C PRO A 665 4.76 16.14 -11.21
N LEU A 666 4.60 17.41 -10.88
CA LEU A 666 3.34 17.97 -10.47
C LEU A 666 2.43 18.06 -11.69
N SER A 667 1.16 17.74 -11.50
CA SER A 667 0.12 18.07 -12.47
C SER A 667 -1.14 18.55 -11.77
N PHE A 668 -1.96 19.30 -12.49
CA PHE A 668 -3.26 19.71 -12.03
C PHE A 668 -4.34 18.87 -12.71
N ALA A 669 -5.45 18.63 -12.01
CA ALA A 669 -6.74 18.45 -12.68
C ALA A 669 -6.98 19.65 -13.62
N GLN A 670 -7.67 19.46 -14.73
CA GLN A 670 -7.77 20.48 -15.77
C GLN A 670 -8.49 21.75 -15.28
N ASP A 671 -9.35 21.65 -14.27
CA ASP A 671 -10.01 22.75 -13.54
C ASP A 671 -9.09 23.49 -12.54
N GLY A 672 -7.89 22.96 -12.27
CA GLY A 672 -6.92 23.49 -11.33
C GLY A 672 -7.24 23.28 -9.85
N ARG A 673 -8.28 22.50 -9.52
CA ARG A 673 -8.70 22.24 -8.14
C ARG A 673 -7.75 21.29 -7.43
N PHE A 674 -7.36 20.19 -8.06
CA PHE A 674 -6.50 19.18 -7.44
C PHE A 674 -5.09 19.24 -8.00
N LEU A 675 -4.12 19.43 -7.12
CA LEU A 675 -2.70 19.26 -7.42
C LEU A 675 -2.30 17.82 -7.09
N THR A 676 -1.82 17.08 -8.09
CA THR A 676 -1.32 15.72 -7.93
C THR A 676 0.19 15.75 -7.71
N VAL A 677 0.67 15.14 -6.63
CA VAL A 677 2.09 15.07 -6.27
C VAL A 677 2.47 13.63 -5.99
N PHE A 678 3.29 13.06 -6.86
CA PHE A 678 3.88 11.74 -6.62
C PHE A 678 5.16 11.84 -5.84
N THR A 679 5.24 11.10 -4.76
CA THR A 679 6.46 10.93 -3.99
C THR A 679 6.86 9.47 -3.92
N ALA A 680 8.17 9.21 -4.00
CA ALA A 680 8.75 7.89 -3.91
C ALA A 680 9.82 7.85 -2.82
N GLY A 681 9.59 6.97 -1.85
CA GLY A 681 10.57 6.54 -0.86
C GLY A 681 11.26 5.23 -1.29
N ASN A 682 12.09 4.68 -0.40
CA ASN A 682 12.89 3.47 -0.68
C ASN A 682 12.07 2.21 -1.00
N SER A 683 10.82 2.15 -0.55
CA SER A 683 9.94 0.99 -0.76
C SER A 683 8.49 1.36 -1.01
N ASN A 684 8.10 2.62 -0.78
CA ASN A 684 6.71 3.06 -0.77
C ASN A 684 6.56 4.27 -1.67
N TRP A 685 5.50 4.25 -2.46
CA TRP A 685 5.14 5.36 -3.32
C TRP A 685 3.86 5.97 -2.78
N HIS A 686 3.77 7.28 -2.80
CA HIS A 686 2.58 7.99 -2.38
C HIS A 686 2.10 8.88 -3.51
N LEU A 687 0.80 8.83 -3.79
CA LEU A 687 0.12 9.90 -4.49
C LEU A 687 -0.48 10.82 -3.44
N ASN A 688 -0.09 12.08 -3.48
CA ASN A 688 -0.69 13.13 -2.67
C ASN A 688 -1.60 13.97 -3.58
N LEU A 689 -2.87 14.09 -3.23
CA LEU A 689 -3.84 14.96 -3.89
C LEU A 689 -4.13 16.13 -2.97
N TYR A 690 -3.64 17.32 -3.35
CA TYR A 690 -3.88 18.55 -2.60
C TYR A 690 -5.04 19.33 -3.22
N ASP A 691 -6.11 19.53 -2.45
CA ASP A 691 -7.27 20.30 -2.86
C ASP A 691 -7.01 21.80 -2.63
N MET A 692 -6.80 22.53 -3.73
CA MET A 692 -6.50 23.97 -3.75
C MET A 692 -7.64 24.84 -3.19
N GLN A 693 -8.85 24.30 -3.02
CA GLN A 693 -9.99 25.03 -2.46
C GLN A 693 -10.11 24.83 -0.95
N THR A 694 -9.89 23.61 -0.46
CA THR A 694 -10.06 23.26 0.95
C THR A 694 -8.76 23.26 1.74
N ALA A 695 -7.61 23.31 1.06
CA ALA A 695 -6.27 23.12 1.61
C ALA A 695 -6.08 21.77 2.32
N ASN A 696 -6.91 20.78 1.96
CA ASN A 696 -6.79 19.42 2.46
C ASN A 696 -5.87 18.60 1.56
N MET A 697 -5.14 17.67 2.16
CA MET A 697 -4.34 16.69 1.44
C MET A 697 -4.93 15.30 1.65
N LEU A 698 -5.12 14.58 0.56
CA LEU A 698 -5.39 13.15 0.56
C LEU A 698 -4.11 12.42 0.14
N GLN A 699 -3.75 11.34 0.82
CA GLN A 699 -2.55 10.57 0.54
C GLN A 699 -2.91 9.10 0.30
N TYR A 700 -2.47 8.57 -0.85
CA TYR A 700 -2.73 7.19 -1.26
C TYR A 700 -1.41 6.44 -1.39
N ASN A 701 -1.31 5.29 -0.70
CA ASN A 701 -0.16 4.39 -0.83
C ASN A 701 -0.29 3.58 -2.11
N ILE A 702 0.74 3.63 -2.95
CA ILE A 702 0.81 2.93 -4.24
C ILE A 702 1.96 1.93 -4.18
N THR A 703 1.72 0.73 -4.71
CA THR A 703 2.76 -0.27 -4.88
C THR A 703 3.23 -0.21 -6.32
N PRO A 704 4.39 0.43 -6.61
CA PRO A 704 4.84 0.56 -7.99
C PRO A 704 5.10 -0.83 -8.58
N THR A 705 4.72 -1.01 -9.83
CA THR A 705 5.23 -2.16 -10.58
C THR A 705 6.75 -1.96 -10.76
N GLN A 706 7.57 -2.97 -10.43
CA GLN A 706 9.05 -2.85 -10.39
C GLN A 706 9.71 -2.33 -11.69
N GLU A 707 8.98 -2.25 -12.79
CA GLU A 707 9.51 -1.95 -14.11
C GLU A 707 9.40 -0.47 -14.50
N TYR A 708 8.50 0.31 -13.88
CA TYR A 708 8.32 1.71 -14.27
C TYR A 708 8.17 2.63 -13.07
N PRO A 709 8.94 3.74 -13.02
CA PRO A 709 8.92 4.68 -11.92
C PRO A 709 7.75 5.65 -12.00
N LEU A 710 6.69 5.44 -12.78
CA LEU A 710 5.49 6.27 -12.70
C LEU A 710 4.25 5.46 -13.02
N PRO A 711 3.29 5.30 -12.08
CA PRO A 711 1.98 4.79 -12.44
C PRO A 711 1.30 5.81 -13.36
N GLY A 712 0.69 5.32 -14.45
CA GLY A 712 -0.17 6.17 -15.28
C GLY A 712 -1.33 6.70 -14.44
N LEU A 713 -1.52 8.03 -14.45
CA LEU A 713 -2.69 8.71 -13.91
C LEU A 713 -3.51 9.25 -15.06
N ASP A 714 -4.82 9.18 -14.90
CA ASP A 714 -5.72 9.85 -15.83
C ASP A 714 -6.99 10.34 -15.14
N TRP A 715 -7.41 11.54 -15.51
CA TRP A 715 -8.66 12.12 -15.02
C TRP A 715 -9.77 11.79 -16.02
N SER A 716 -10.92 11.40 -15.49
CA SER A 716 -12.15 11.26 -16.28
C SER A 716 -12.53 12.59 -16.94
N ALA A 717 -13.34 12.54 -17.99
CA ALA A 717 -13.79 13.69 -18.79
C ALA A 717 -14.44 14.80 -17.94
N ASP A 718 -15.09 14.41 -16.84
CA ASP A 718 -15.78 15.33 -15.92
C ASP A 718 -14.90 15.76 -14.73
N GLU A 719 -13.65 15.29 -14.71
CA GLU A 719 -12.64 15.52 -13.66
C GLU A 719 -13.09 15.10 -12.25
N ALA A 720 -14.18 14.33 -12.15
CA ALA A 720 -14.71 13.90 -10.86
C ALA A 720 -14.00 12.63 -10.36
N TRP A 721 -13.44 11.85 -11.28
CA TRP A 721 -12.71 10.62 -11.00
C TRP A 721 -11.28 10.65 -11.54
N LEU A 722 -10.33 10.21 -10.72
CA LEU A 722 -8.96 9.93 -11.08
C LEU A 722 -8.76 8.41 -11.11
N VAL A 723 -8.19 7.86 -12.18
CA VAL A 723 -7.80 6.44 -12.22
C VAL A 723 -6.30 6.26 -12.00
N ILE A 724 -5.94 5.22 -11.25
CA ILE A 724 -4.55 4.81 -10.99
C ILE A 724 -4.43 3.32 -11.24
N ALA A 725 -3.40 2.93 -11.99
CA ALA A 725 -2.96 1.54 -12.06
C ALA A 725 -2.03 1.20 -10.88
N ASP A 726 -2.41 0.20 -10.10
CA ASP A 726 -1.62 -0.38 -9.00
C ASP A 726 -1.24 -1.85 -9.36
N GLU A 727 -0.51 -2.55 -8.49
CA GLU A 727 0.02 -3.88 -8.81
C GLU A 727 -1.09 -4.92 -9.13
N ARG A 728 -2.19 -4.93 -8.37
CA ARG A 728 -3.28 -5.92 -8.54
C ARG A 728 -4.67 -5.30 -8.56
N MET A 729 -4.73 -3.99 -8.70
CA MET A 729 -5.97 -3.25 -8.68
C MET A 729 -5.86 -1.98 -9.51
N LEU A 730 -7.00 -1.52 -10.00
CA LEU A 730 -7.20 -0.15 -10.44
C LEU A 730 -7.93 0.60 -9.34
N ARG A 731 -7.47 1.81 -9.04
CA ARG A 731 -8.11 2.69 -8.06
C ARG A 731 -8.80 3.82 -8.80
N LEU A 732 -10.09 3.99 -8.57
CA LEU A 732 -10.90 5.07 -9.08
C LEU A 732 -11.21 5.97 -7.90
N ILE A 733 -10.56 7.13 -7.85
CA ILE A 733 -10.60 8.04 -6.71
C ILE A 733 -11.54 9.19 -7.06
N ALA A 734 -12.52 9.45 -6.19
CA ALA A 734 -13.36 10.63 -6.22
C ALA A 734 -12.91 11.59 -5.10
N PRO A 735 -11.84 12.39 -5.32
CA PRO A 735 -11.13 13.08 -4.23
C PRO A 735 -11.99 14.14 -3.53
N ALA A 736 -12.94 14.76 -4.24
CA ALA A 736 -13.88 15.71 -3.64
C ALA A 736 -14.83 15.07 -2.61
N HIS A 737 -14.91 13.74 -2.58
CA HIS A 737 -15.80 12.95 -1.73
C HIS A 737 -15.05 12.04 -0.75
N ASP A 738 -13.72 12.10 -0.72
CA ASP A 738 -12.86 11.20 0.07
C ASP A 738 -13.27 9.72 -0.12
N TYR A 739 -13.40 9.32 -1.39
CA TYR A 739 -13.93 8.02 -1.76
C TYR A 739 -13.06 7.33 -2.82
N GLU A 740 -12.85 6.03 -2.66
CA GLU A 740 -12.10 5.17 -3.57
C GLU A 740 -12.95 3.96 -3.99
N TYR A 741 -13.10 3.75 -5.29
CA TYR A 741 -13.66 2.55 -5.89
C TYR A 741 -12.52 1.70 -6.45
N THR A 742 -12.43 0.44 -6.04
CA THR A 742 -11.32 -0.43 -6.41
C THR A 742 -11.76 -1.54 -7.38
N ILE A 743 -11.06 -1.68 -8.49
CA ILE A 743 -11.26 -2.79 -9.42
C ILE A 743 -10.09 -3.77 -9.26
N PHE A 744 -10.35 -4.94 -8.72
CA PHE A 744 -9.31 -5.97 -8.61
C PHE A 744 -9.15 -6.75 -9.92
N HIS A 745 -7.92 -7.19 -10.20
CA HIS A 745 -7.62 -8.02 -11.35
C HIS A 745 -6.56 -9.08 -11.06
N ASN A 746 -6.49 -10.09 -11.93
CA ASN A 746 -5.55 -11.21 -11.80
C ASN A 746 -4.22 -10.99 -12.53
N TYR A 747 -3.99 -9.81 -13.11
CA TYR A 747 -2.71 -9.45 -13.73
C TYR A 747 -1.62 -9.22 -12.68
N THR A 748 -0.36 -9.30 -13.11
CA THR A 748 0.80 -9.19 -12.22
C THR A 748 1.13 -7.75 -11.83
N GLY A 749 0.50 -6.79 -12.51
CA GLY A 749 0.83 -5.37 -12.50
C GLY A 749 0.18 -4.72 -13.70
N CYS A 750 -0.53 -3.61 -13.50
CA CYS A 750 -0.90 -2.72 -14.59
C CYS A 750 0.04 -1.53 -14.61
N ARG A 751 0.51 -1.15 -15.80
CA ARG A 751 1.43 -0.03 -16.00
C ARG A 751 0.70 1.29 -16.15
N SER A 752 -0.44 1.26 -16.83
CA SER A 752 -1.28 2.44 -17.06
C SER A 752 -2.74 2.03 -17.08
N ALA A 753 -3.59 2.94 -16.63
CA ALA A 753 -5.03 2.90 -16.78
C ALA A 753 -5.45 4.29 -17.27
N ASN A 754 -6.16 4.33 -18.38
CA ASN A 754 -6.54 5.56 -19.07
C ASN A 754 -8.04 5.53 -19.33
N TRP A 755 -8.70 6.65 -19.13
CA TRP A 755 -10.09 6.82 -19.50
C TRP A 755 -10.21 6.85 -21.03
N ILE A 756 -11.23 6.18 -21.54
CA ILE A 756 -11.58 6.22 -22.96
C ILE A 756 -13.08 6.42 -23.12
N SER A 757 -13.45 7.09 -24.20
CA SER A 757 -14.85 7.21 -24.60
C SER A 757 -15.42 5.87 -25.09
N ASN A 758 -16.69 5.61 -24.74
CA ASN A 758 -17.44 4.38 -25.06
C ASN A 758 -17.78 4.20 -26.55
#